data_AF-A0A956GA31-F1
#
_entry.id   AF-A0A956GA31-F1
#
_cell.length_a   1.000
_cell.length_b   1.000
_cell.length_c   1.000
_cell.angle_alpha   90.00
_cell.angle_beta   90.00
_cell.angle_gamma   90.00
#
_symmetry.space_group_name_H-M   'P 1'
#
loop_
_entity.id
_entity.type
_entity.pdbx_description
1 polymer ?
#
loop_
_entity_poly.entity_id
_entity_poly.type
_entity_poly.pdbx_seq_one_letter_code
_entity_poly.pdbx_strand_id
1 'polypeptide(L)'
;MTRPLIASTAVLLMATACSAPDDFIVRYHEASSTLRVHVSEALPAGHTLHLRTRRGAFGQLACGTMADQVRPIDTNSTVANAGYDRGPTYQGPTVDRALLEPFYTTNWLEKPPTPEMLASLAKGTDAIVDVCEMNGSEVVRQLELDLASLRPKNVGKADTTETAVNTVTDYADLCVKQMGEIPFFPKLADGSYGTYNCLDSTPIPMTVTNADGTVTQPDGTVDKCDHPQYIYSLCEQGPRVARRTNAEGTNWVLLCRKSVGGLTSSKYNDIAMIGHNPFTGKTCYFQNALYSKTDGANVPHPADKEKSKNLWSGIQGGLGSGIQCARCHDADPFIHSPWIDGAKDEHGNSVVPKMGEHPDYGIGYNSAPYAIVNLKGQGWTMPKQLVDKRAEACTRCHRMGDGRWTDDWITRLQGTDASWNNIVTDHYKKFPNNVWMPPAESLAGIDADQWPESRYAKAMAFIKACGDNPSDCQWDDITSKPNEGGPGDPVELDDDALATEALKALGAQVDGATDRCSECHAVGRAGIRNWHELTKLANASCFKDDMTALQKVDCLRSDPNNPMSHFEALKAGMWAAGANLYQMRKLFQDAFPVSEGGNSELTWQREFARFKTRVGMPKGNHPQMSQREFNIVIEWFKRGLPKLDEKLPEPPPPSECTDNIGPLASHIASMKLTGWGAVNRDRGMNMFGCGGNTDPLLCLTTFTRKHEWENKSGEVNATVRQLHEYGFRTSFWTRSSADGR
;
A
#
# COMPACT_ATOMS: atom_id res chain seq x y z
N MET A 1 18.75 -63.97 8.15
CA MET A 1 17.36 -64.39 8.38
C MET A 1 16.47 -63.62 7.42
N THR A 2 15.51 -64.32 6.85
CA THR A 2 14.76 -64.08 5.62
C THR A 2 13.69 -62.98 5.73
N ARG A 3 13.50 -62.25 4.62
CA ARG A 3 12.32 -61.44 4.22
C ARG A 3 10.98 -62.23 4.40
N PRO A 4 9.76 -61.62 4.45
CA PRO A 4 9.33 -60.63 3.43
C PRO A 4 8.16 -59.63 3.70
N LEU A 5 7.94 -58.78 2.66
CA LEU A 5 6.68 -58.35 2.01
C LEU A 5 5.69 -57.33 2.64
N ILE A 6 5.77 -56.12 2.07
CA ILE A 6 4.72 -55.18 1.60
C ILE A 6 3.25 -55.59 1.79
N ALA A 7 2.47 -54.70 2.40
CA ALA A 7 1.09 -54.38 1.98
C ALA A 7 0.71 -52.94 2.41
N SER A 8 0.38 -52.12 1.40
CA SER A 8 -0.18 -50.77 1.54
C SER A 8 -1.44 -50.77 2.39
N THR A 9 -1.53 -49.86 3.37
CA THR A 9 -2.83 -49.45 3.93
C THR A 9 -2.90 -47.94 3.86
N ALA A 10 -3.74 -47.46 2.94
CA ALA A 10 -4.13 -46.05 2.89
C ALA A 10 -4.83 -45.71 4.22
N VAL A 11 -4.24 -44.81 5.00
CA VAL A 11 -4.92 -44.18 6.12
C VAL A 11 -5.90 -43.17 5.52
N LEU A 12 -7.14 -43.63 5.37
CA LEU A 12 -8.28 -42.77 5.14
C LEU A 12 -8.38 -41.83 6.34
N LEU A 13 -8.01 -40.56 6.18
CA LEU A 13 -8.36 -39.51 7.14
C LEU A 13 -9.89 -39.39 7.14
N MET A 14 -10.55 -40.16 8.00
CA MET A 14 -11.88 -39.79 8.45
C MET A 14 -11.72 -38.57 9.35
N ALA A 15 -12.30 -37.46 8.90
CA ALA A 15 -12.58 -36.31 9.74
C ALA A 15 -13.40 -36.80 10.94
N THR A 16 -12.77 -36.87 12.11
CA THR A 16 -13.46 -37.01 13.38
C THR A 16 -14.15 -35.69 13.68
N ALA A 17 -15.39 -35.56 13.21
CA ALA A 17 -16.38 -34.72 13.87
C ALA A 17 -16.60 -35.33 15.26
N CYS A 18 -16.21 -34.62 16.31
CA CYS A 18 -16.78 -34.87 17.64
C CYS A 18 -18.22 -34.36 17.60
N SER A 19 -19.17 -35.23 17.23
CA SER A 19 -20.60 -34.97 17.39
C SER A 19 -21.07 -35.54 18.73
N ALA A 20 -21.50 -34.68 19.65
CA ALA A 20 -22.43 -35.09 20.70
C ALA A 20 -23.81 -35.34 20.06
N PRO A 21 -24.68 -36.23 20.60
CA PRO A 21 -25.92 -36.63 19.93
C PRO A 21 -27.11 -35.65 19.99
N ASP A 22 -27.02 -34.47 20.62
CA ASP A 22 -28.20 -33.71 21.08
C ASP A 22 -28.30 -32.24 20.59
N ASP A 23 -27.82 -31.91 19.38
CA ASP A 23 -27.70 -30.51 18.96
C ASP A 23 -28.92 -29.95 18.19
N PHE A 24 -29.27 -28.70 18.53
CA PHE A 24 -30.01 -27.81 17.62
C PHE A 24 -29.10 -27.43 16.46
N ILE A 25 -29.58 -27.60 15.23
CA ILE A 25 -28.92 -27.02 14.06
C ILE A 25 -29.78 -25.90 13.51
N VAL A 26 -29.32 -24.66 13.71
CA VAL A 26 -30.01 -23.46 13.22
C VAL A 26 -29.39 -23.01 11.89
N ARG A 27 -30.23 -22.64 10.93
CA ARG A 27 -29.82 -22.06 9.64
C ARG A 27 -30.70 -20.87 9.28
N TYR A 28 -30.13 -19.87 8.63
CA TYR A 28 -30.87 -18.80 7.99
C TYR A 28 -31.30 -19.20 6.58
N HIS A 29 -32.58 -19.06 6.25
CA HIS A 29 -33.10 -19.34 4.92
C HIS A 29 -33.34 -18.02 4.17
N GLU A 30 -32.47 -17.70 3.20
CA GLU A 30 -32.46 -16.38 2.55
C GLU A 30 -33.78 -16.05 1.83
N ALA A 31 -34.35 -17.00 1.07
CA ALA A 31 -35.52 -16.74 0.23
C ALA A 31 -36.79 -16.38 1.01
N SER A 32 -36.90 -16.83 2.27
CA SER A 32 -38.02 -16.47 3.16
C SER A 32 -37.60 -15.54 4.30
N SER A 33 -36.31 -15.15 4.35
CA SER A 33 -35.72 -14.33 5.41
C SER A 33 -36.04 -14.82 6.83
N THR A 34 -35.98 -16.12 7.07
CA THR A 34 -36.40 -16.74 8.34
C THR A 34 -35.36 -17.72 8.87
N LEU A 35 -35.34 -17.92 10.18
CA LEU A 35 -34.58 -19.02 10.78
C LEU A 35 -35.28 -20.37 10.57
N ARG A 36 -34.49 -21.43 10.44
CA ARG A 36 -34.94 -22.82 10.50
C ARG A 36 -34.12 -23.54 11.54
N VAL A 37 -34.79 -24.29 12.42
CA VAL A 37 -34.14 -25.07 13.46
C VAL A 37 -34.43 -26.54 13.24
N HIS A 38 -33.37 -27.30 13.07
CA HIS A 38 -33.41 -28.74 13.01
C HIS A 38 -33.07 -29.30 14.38
N VAL A 39 -33.81 -30.32 14.80
CA VAL A 39 -33.55 -31.08 16.02
C VAL A 39 -33.37 -32.55 15.65
N SER A 40 -32.35 -33.17 16.23
CA SER A 40 -32.00 -34.58 15.97
C SER A 40 -33.15 -35.55 16.27
N GLU A 41 -33.98 -35.22 17.28
CA GLU A 41 -35.18 -35.96 17.66
C GLU A 41 -36.40 -35.03 17.79
N ALA A 42 -37.60 -35.59 17.61
CA ALA A 42 -38.83 -34.82 17.81
C ALA A 42 -38.95 -34.38 19.28
N LEU A 43 -39.51 -33.18 19.49
CA LEU A 43 -39.66 -32.64 20.85
C LEU A 43 -40.64 -33.50 21.67
N PRO A 44 -40.31 -33.84 22.93
CA PRO A 44 -41.23 -34.56 23.81
C PRO A 44 -42.55 -33.80 24.03
N ALA A 45 -43.61 -34.54 24.35
CA ALA A 45 -44.91 -33.93 24.62
C ALA A 45 -44.82 -32.95 25.81
N GLY A 46 -45.32 -31.72 25.61
CA GLY A 46 -45.26 -30.65 26.60
C GLY A 46 -44.03 -29.73 26.51
N HIS A 47 -43.04 -30.10 25.69
CA HIS A 47 -41.90 -29.22 25.42
C HIS A 47 -42.27 -28.13 24.41
N THR A 48 -41.69 -26.96 24.57
CA THR A 48 -41.89 -25.80 23.71
C THR A 48 -40.55 -25.22 23.30
N LEU A 49 -40.46 -24.71 22.07
CA LEU A 49 -39.22 -24.20 21.49
C LEU A 49 -39.40 -22.71 21.15
N HIS A 50 -38.55 -21.86 21.72
CA HIS A 50 -38.62 -20.41 21.60
C HIS A 50 -37.36 -19.90 20.91
N LEU A 51 -37.53 -19.13 19.83
CA LEU A 51 -36.43 -18.56 19.07
C LEU A 51 -36.61 -17.04 18.97
N ARG A 52 -35.52 -16.31 19.16
CA ARG A 52 -35.49 -14.86 18.97
C ARG A 52 -34.18 -14.44 18.31
N THR A 53 -34.27 -13.50 17.40
CA THR A 53 -33.11 -12.74 16.92
C THR A 53 -33.04 -11.40 17.63
N ARG A 54 -31.86 -10.99 18.09
CA ARG A 54 -31.65 -9.68 18.70
C ARG A 54 -30.28 -9.11 18.34
N ARG A 55 -30.13 -7.81 18.60
CA ARG A 55 -28.80 -7.18 18.69
C ARG A 55 -28.41 -7.11 20.16
N GLY A 56 -27.18 -7.51 20.50
CA GLY A 56 -26.79 -7.68 21.89
C GLY A 56 -25.33 -8.01 22.14
N ALA A 57 -25.04 -8.39 23.38
CA ALA A 57 -23.81 -9.09 23.74
C ALA A 57 -24.12 -10.55 24.06
N PHE A 58 -23.14 -11.42 23.81
CA PHE A 58 -23.21 -12.85 24.16
C PHE A 58 -23.24 -13.05 25.69
N GLY A 59 -23.85 -14.15 26.15
CA GLY A 59 -23.93 -14.51 27.56
C GLY A 59 -25.06 -13.80 28.31
N GLN A 60 -25.99 -13.19 27.58
CA GLN A 60 -27.18 -12.52 28.14
C GLN A 60 -28.47 -13.35 27.98
N LEU A 61 -28.35 -14.58 27.46
CA LEU A 61 -29.50 -15.47 27.30
C LEU A 61 -30.08 -15.87 28.67
N ALA A 62 -31.36 -15.55 28.88
CA ALA A 62 -32.14 -15.94 30.03
C ALA A 62 -33.45 -16.59 29.58
N CYS A 63 -33.44 -17.91 29.33
CA CYS A 63 -34.55 -18.62 28.71
C CYS A 63 -35.87 -18.54 29.48
N GLY A 64 -35.84 -18.53 30.82
CA GLY A 64 -37.06 -18.35 31.64
C GLY A 64 -37.81 -17.05 31.32
N THR A 65 -37.10 -15.92 31.31
CA THR A 65 -37.70 -14.62 30.97
C THR A 65 -38.01 -14.50 29.47
N MET A 66 -37.20 -15.11 28.61
CA MET A 66 -37.44 -15.09 27.16
C MET A 66 -38.72 -15.86 26.80
N ALA A 67 -38.97 -17.01 27.41
CA ALA A 67 -40.15 -17.83 27.14
C ALA A 67 -41.47 -17.09 27.44
N ASP A 68 -41.46 -16.18 28.42
CA ASP A 68 -42.61 -15.31 28.75
C ASP A 68 -42.86 -14.22 27.68
N GLN A 69 -41.81 -13.78 26.98
CA GLN A 69 -41.85 -12.66 26.05
C GLN A 69 -41.96 -13.09 24.58
N VAL A 70 -41.47 -14.28 24.26
CA VAL A 70 -41.35 -14.80 22.90
C VAL A 70 -42.28 -15.99 22.78
N ARG A 71 -43.22 -15.95 21.82
CA ARG A 71 -44.11 -17.09 21.57
C ARG A 71 -43.31 -18.32 21.10
N PRO A 72 -43.70 -19.54 21.50
CA PRO A 72 -43.08 -20.74 20.97
C PRO A 72 -43.32 -20.85 19.47
N ILE A 73 -42.35 -21.40 18.74
CA ILE A 73 -42.50 -21.68 17.31
C ILE A 73 -43.49 -22.84 17.12
N ASP A 74 -44.16 -22.88 15.96
CA ASP A 74 -45.08 -23.97 15.65
C ASP A 74 -44.30 -25.25 15.37
N THR A 75 -44.37 -26.19 16.31
CA THR A 75 -43.72 -27.50 16.22
C THR A 75 -44.64 -28.58 15.66
N ASN A 76 -45.89 -28.26 15.31
CA ASN A 76 -46.81 -29.17 14.62
C ASN A 76 -46.65 -29.13 13.09
N SER A 77 -46.01 -28.08 12.57
CA SER A 77 -45.72 -27.90 11.15
C SER A 77 -44.22 -27.99 10.89
N THR A 78 -43.79 -29.02 10.16
CA THR A 78 -42.40 -29.16 9.71
C THR A 78 -42.21 -28.59 8.30
N VAL A 79 -41.01 -28.08 8.03
CA VAL A 79 -40.59 -27.68 6.67
C VAL A 79 -39.69 -28.76 6.07
N ALA A 80 -39.60 -28.81 4.74
CA ALA A 80 -38.77 -29.79 4.04
C ALA A 80 -37.34 -29.82 4.62
N ASN A 81 -36.88 -31.03 4.98
CA ASN A 81 -35.59 -31.24 5.62
C ASN A 81 -34.47 -30.62 4.77
N ALA A 82 -33.65 -29.77 5.38
CA ALA A 82 -32.56 -29.05 4.72
C ALA A 82 -31.32 -29.94 4.46
N GLY A 83 -31.53 -31.20 4.04
CA GLY A 83 -30.49 -32.19 3.76
C GLY A 83 -30.01 -32.98 4.98
N TYR A 84 -30.87 -33.20 5.97
CA TYR A 84 -30.59 -34.03 7.15
C TYR A 84 -31.36 -35.35 7.11
N ASP A 85 -30.69 -36.44 7.48
CA ASP A 85 -31.22 -37.81 7.33
C ASP A 85 -32.17 -38.24 8.47
N ARG A 86 -32.24 -37.51 9.58
CA ARG A 86 -33.09 -37.82 10.75
C ARG A 86 -33.56 -36.55 11.46
N GLY A 87 -34.75 -36.56 12.07
CA GLY A 87 -35.30 -35.46 12.87
C GLY A 87 -36.12 -34.43 12.08
N PRO A 88 -37.02 -33.67 12.73
CA PRO A 88 -37.81 -32.62 12.08
C PRO A 88 -37.05 -31.27 11.97
N THR A 89 -37.39 -30.48 10.96
CA THR A 89 -37.01 -29.07 10.86
C THR A 89 -38.23 -28.19 11.06
N TYR A 90 -38.15 -27.25 11.99
CA TYR A 90 -39.21 -26.28 12.29
C TYR A 90 -38.89 -24.91 11.71
N GLN A 91 -39.95 -24.19 11.35
CA GLN A 91 -39.88 -22.84 10.84
C GLN A 91 -39.80 -21.84 12.01
N GLY A 92 -38.70 -21.10 12.09
CA GLY A 92 -38.47 -20.07 13.08
C GLY A 92 -38.96 -18.68 12.65
N PRO A 93 -38.67 -17.64 13.45
CA PRO A 93 -39.10 -16.27 13.17
C PRO A 93 -38.46 -15.69 11.91
N THR A 94 -39.11 -14.65 11.36
CA THR A 94 -38.48 -13.77 10.35
C THR A 94 -37.34 -13.01 11.00
N VAL A 95 -36.21 -12.94 10.31
CA VAL A 95 -35.04 -12.18 10.75
C VAL A 95 -35.19 -10.74 10.27
N ASP A 96 -35.11 -9.78 11.18
CA ASP A 96 -35.04 -8.37 10.81
C ASP A 96 -33.81 -8.13 9.93
N ARG A 97 -34.01 -7.58 8.74
CA ARG A 97 -32.93 -7.28 7.80
C ARG A 97 -31.87 -6.38 8.42
N ALA A 98 -32.24 -5.48 9.34
CA ALA A 98 -31.29 -4.64 10.05
C ALA A 98 -30.29 -5.43 10.90
N LEU A 99 -30.57 -6.68 11.28
CA LEU A 99 -29.62 -7.57 11.97
C LEU A 99 -28.63 -8.25 11.01
N LEU A 100 -28.93 -8.27 9.71
CA LEU A 100 -28.06 -8.82 8.67
C LEU A 100 -27.03 -7.80 8.18
N GLU A 101 -27.27 -6.52 8.44
CA GLU A 101 -26.35 -5.44 8.10
C GLU A 101 -25.23 -5.32 9.17
N PRO A 102 -23.98 -5.04 8.74
CA PRO A 102 -22.88 -4.75 9.64
C PRO A 102 -23.24 -3.62 10.61
N PHE A 103 -22.89 -3.77 11.89
CA PHE A 103 -23.16 -2.73 12.88
C PHE A 103 -22.35 -1.47 12.61
N TYR A 104 -21.05 -1.65 12.39
CA TYR A 104 -20.12 -0.58 12.04
C TYR A 104 -20.06 -0.43 10.52
N THR A 105 -20.39 0.77 10.06
CA THR A 105 -20.35 1.22 8.68
C THR A 105 -19.46 2.46 8.57
N THR A 106 -19.21 2.95 7.35
CA THR A 106 -18.47 4.20 7.10
C THR A 106 -18.98 5.39 7.92
N ASN A 107 -20.28 5.46 8.24
CA ASN A 107 -20.86 6.54 9.04
C ASN A 107 -20.28 6.66 10.45
N TRP A 108 -19.78 5.55 11.03
CA TRP A 108 -19.13 5.57 12.35
C TRP A 108 -17.73 6.19 12.31
N LEU A 109 -17.10 6.22 11.13
CA LEU A 109 -15.82 6.86 10.89
C LEU A 109 -15.96 8.31 10.41
N GLU A 110 -16.89 8.58 9.49
CA GLU A 110 -16.89 9.88 8.79
C GLU A 110 -17.50 11.01 9.64
N LYS A 111 -18.26 10.69 10.69
CA LYS A 111 -18.97 11.68 11.52
C LYS A 111 -18.93 11.30 13.00
N PRO A 112 -19.03 12.29 13.92
CA PRO A 112 -19.33 12.00 15.31
C PRO A 112 -20.60 11.14 15.43
N PRO A 113 -20.61 10.07 16.25
CA PRO A 113 -21.79 9.23 16.42
C PRO A 113 -22.98 10.04 16.92
N THR A 114 -24.16 9.80 16.34
CA THR A 114 -25.39 10.43 16.82
C THR A 114 -25.84 9.80 18.15
N PRO A 115 -26.71 10.49 18.93
CA PRO A 115 -27.30 9.90 20.14
C PRO A 115 -27.98 8.54 19.88
N GLU A 116 -28.62 8.36 18.73
CA GLU A 116 -29.28 7.10 18.33
C GLU A 116 -28.26 5.98 18.07
N MET A 117 -27.11 6.32 17.46
CA MET A 117 -26.00 5.37 17.27
C MET A 117 -25.43 4.93 18.62
N LEU A 118 -25.19 5.87 19.53
CA LEU A 118 -24.70 5.58 20.87
C LEU A 118 -25.71 4.77 21.70
N ALA A 119 -27.00 5.08 21.59
CA ALA A 119 -28.06 4.30 22.23
C ALA A 119 -28.17 2.88 21.67
N SER A 120 -27.91 2.70 20.37
CA SER A 120 -27.84 1.38 19.74
C SER A 120 -26.60 0.60 20.19
N LEU A 121 -25.45 1.28 20.32
CA LEU A 121 -24.20 0.71 20.84
C LEU A 121 -24.38 0.18 22.26
N ALA A 122 -25.07 0.93 23.12
CA ALA A 122 -25.34 0.54 24.50
C ALA A 122 -26.16 -0.75 24.64
N LYS A 123 -26.92 -1.13 23.59
CA LYS A 123 -27.66 -2.40 23.54
C LYS A 123 -26.77 -3.59 23.17
N GLY A 124 -25.56 -3.36 22.67
CA GLY A 124 -24.65 -4.37 22.11
C GLY A 124 -24.62 -4.35 20.59
N THR A 125 -23.57 -4.92 20.02
CA THR A 125 -23.28 -4.84 18.57
C THR A 125 -23.58 -6.12 17.81
N ASP A 126 -23.58 -7.26 18.50
CA ASP A 126 -23.58 -8.57 17.88
C ASP A 126 -25.00 -8.97 17.48
N ALA A 127 -25.16 -9.58 16.31
CA ALA A 127 -26.43 -10.13 15.86
C ALA A 127 -26.55 -11.57 16.37
N ILE A 128 -27.45 -11.79 17.32
CA ILE A 128 -27.53 -13.02 18.10
C ILE A 128 -28.85 -13.74 17.84
N VAL A 129 -28.78 -15.06 17.73
CA VAL A 129 -29.92 -15.96 17.77
C VAL A 129 -29.94 -16.66 19.12
N ASP A 130 -30.99 -16.40 19.89
CA ASP A 130 -31.30 -17.10 21.13
C ASP A 130 -32.24 -18.29 20.81
N VAL A 131 -31.92 -19.47 21.33
CA VAL A 131 -32.75 -20.68 21.22
C VAL A 131 -32.98 -21.23 22.62
N CYS A 132 -34.24 -21.46 22.99
CA CYS A 132 -34.64 -22.01 24.28
C CYS A 132 -35.64 -23.15 24.09
N GLU A 133 -35.33 -24.32 24.62
CA GLU A 133 -36.32 -25.37 24.82
C GLU A 133 -36.76 -25.40 26.28
N MET A 134 -38.07 -25.38 26.46
CA MET A 134 -38.71 -25.27 27.76
C MET A 134 -39.64 -26.47 27.99
N ASN A 135 -39.63 -27.01 29.20
CA ASN A 135 -40.65 -27.93 29.71
C ASN A 135 -41.44 -27.19 30.80
N GLY A 136 -42.59 -26.63 30.46
CA GLY A 136 -43.25 -25.66 31.32
C GLY A 136 -42.34 -24.45 31.59
N SER A 137 -41.97 -24.23 32.86
CA SER A 137 -41.04 -23.16 33.26
C SER A 137 -39.57 -23.59 33.36
N GLU A 138 -39.26 -24.86 33.15
CA GLU A 138 -37.90 -25.40 33.25
C GLU A 138 -37.16 -25.25 31.92
N VAL A 139 -35.92 -24.76 31.96
CA VAL A 139 -35.04 -24.67 30.80
C VAL A 139 -34.41 -26.03 30.56
N VAL A 140 -34.81 -26.71 29.49
CA VAL A 140 -34.28 -28.03 29.11
C VAL A 140 -32.96 -27.88 28.38
N ARG A 141 -32.93 -26.99 27.37
CA ARG A 141 -31.75 -26.64 26.58
C ARG A 141 -31.76 -25.17 26.22
N GLN A 142 -30.57 -24.58 26.13
CA GLN A 142 -30.41 -23.20 25.67
C GLN A 142 -29.16 -23.06 24.81
N LEU A 143 -29.23 -22.20 23.79
CA LEU A 143 -28.16 -21.97 22.85
C LEU A 143 -28.18 -20.53 22.36
N GLU A 144 -27.00 -19.92 22.26
CA GLU A 144 -26.81 -18.55 21.79
C GLU A 144 -25.82 -18.59 20.61
N LEU A 145 -26.24 -18.13 19.43
CA LEU A 145 -25.47 -18.25 18.18
C LEU A 145 -25.27 -16.89 17.52
N ASP A 146 -24.15 -16.71 16.83
CA ASP A 146 -23.96 -15.57 15.93
C ASP A 146 -24.78 -15.77 14.66
N LEU A 147 -25.72 -14.86 14.39
CA LEU A 147 -26.57 -14.89 13.20
C LEU A 147 -25.75 -14.89 11.89
N ALA A 148 -24.60 -14.22 11.86
CA ALA A 148 -23.75 -14.17 10.68
C ALA A 148 -23.21 -15.57 10.31
N SER A 149 -22.96 -16.42 11.31
CA SER A 149 -22.49 -17.80 11.10
C SER A 149 -23.53 -18.73 10.48
N LEU A 150 -24.81 -18.35 10.50
CA LEU A 150 -25.95 -19.21 10.09
C LEU A 150 -26.36 -19.03 8.62
N ARG A 151 -25.76 -18.07 7.90
CA ARG A 151 -26.13 -17.74 6.51
C ARG A 151 -25.51 -18.73 5.51
N PRO A 152 -26.27 -19.24 4.53
CA PRO A 152 -25.72 -20.10 3.48
C PRO A 152 -24.77 -19.29 2.59
N LYS A 153 -23.71 -19.96 2.15
CA LYS A 153 -22.65 -19.41 1.32
C LYS A 153 -23.17 -19.12 -0.09
N ASN A 154 -23.75 -17.95 -0.32
CA ASN A 154 -23.96 -17.45 -1.67
C ASN A 154 -22.69 -16.74 -2.16
N VAL A 155 -21.64 -17.53 -2.37
CA VAL A 155 -20.73 -17.21 -3.48
C VAL A 155 -21.53 -17.61 -4.70
N GLY A 156 -21.89 -16.66 -5.56
CA GLY A 156 -22.34 -17.03 -6.91
C GLY A 156 -21.36 -18.07 -7.45
N LYS A 157 -21.87 -19.08 -8.18
CA LYS A 157 -21.02 -19.97 -8.98
C LYS A 157 -20.24 -19.13 -9.99
N ALA A 158 -19.19 -18.49 -9.53
CA ALA A 158 -18.10 -17.97 -10.31
C ALA A 158 -16.92 -18.86 -9.93
N ASP A 159 -16.12 -19.26 -10.91
CA ASP A 159 -14.90 -20.05 -10.78
C ASP A 159 -13.84 -19.35 -9.89
N THR A 160 -14.11 -19.17 -8.60
CA THR A 160 -13.20 -18.52 -7.65
C THR A 160 -12.59 -19.56 -6.73
N THR A 161 -11.27 -19.60 -6.66
CA THR A 161 -10.49 -20.48 -5.77
C THR A 161 -10.49 -20.02 -4.30
N GLU A 162 -11.07 -18.85 -3.98
CA GLU A 162 -11.10 -18.29 -2.63
C GLU A 162 -12.43 -18.60 -1.92
N THR A 163 -12.37 -18.97 -0.63
CA THR A 163 -13.55 -19.21 0.20
C THR A 163 -13.72 -18.07 1.21
N ALA A 164 -14.95 -17.62 1.43
CA ALA A 164 -15.28 -16.65 2.48
C ALA A 164 -14.81 -17.12 3.86
N VAL A 165 -14.09 -16.27 4.58
CA VAL A 165 -13.84 -16.40 6.02
C VAL A 165 -14.88 -15.57 6.79
N ASN A 166 -15.21 -15.99 8.00
CA ASN A 166 -16.34 -15.42 8.77
C ASN A 166 -15.93 -14.82 10.12
N THR A 167 -14.71 -15.08 10.58
CA THR A 167 -14.20 -14.57 11.84
C THR A 167 -12.97 -13.70 11.61
N VAL A 168 -12.73 -12.75 12.53
CA VAL A 168 -11.51 -11.95 12.51
C VAL A 168 -10.27 -12.82 12.62
N THR A 169 -10.32 -13.88 13.44
CA THR A 169 -9.21 -14.80 13.65
C THR A 169 -8.86 -15.57 12.39
N ASP A 170 -9.85 -16.09 11.65
CA ASP A 170 -9.60 -16.80 10.38
C ASP A 170 -9.06 -15.86 9.31
N TYR A 171 -9.57 -14.62 9.27
CA TYR A 171 -9.05 -13.59 8.39
C TYR A 171 -7.59 -13.25 8.73
N ALA A 172 -7.28 -13.12 10.02
CA ALA A 172 -5.94 -12.86 10.51
C ALA A 172 -4.96 -14.01 10.21
N ASP A 173 -5.38 -15.26 10.41
CA ASP A 173 -4.59 -16.44 10.04
C ASP A 173 -4.28 -16.45 8.53
N LEU A 174 -5.24 -16.08 7.69
CA LEU A 174 -5.04 -15.95 6.25
C LEU A 174 -4.07 -14.82 5.90
N CYS A 175 -4.15 -13.69 6.59
CA CYS A 175 -3.21 -12.58 6.44
C CYS A 175 -1.78 -13.00 6.82
N VAL A 176 -1.60 -13.61 8.00
CA VAL A 176 -0.30 -14.13 8.46
C VAL A 176 0.26 -15.15 7.49
N LYS A 177 -0.57 -16.05 6.97
CA LYS A 177 -0.16 -17.04 5.97
C LYS A 177 0.34 -16.40 4.66
N GLN A 178 -0.29 -15.32 4.19
CA GLN A 178 0.06 -14.70 2.90
C GLN A 178 1.15 -13.62 3.00
N MET A 179 1.32 -13.03 4.19
CA MET A 179 2.10 -11.81 4.35
C MET A 179 3.15 -11.92 5.48
N GLY A 180 3.25 -13.07 6.14
CA GLY A 180 4.11 -13.25 7.31
C GLY A 180 3.47 -12.76 8.61
N GLU A 181 4.14 -13.10 9.72
CA GLU A 181 3.64 -12.83 11.08
C GLU A 181 3.46 -11.33 11.37
N ILE A 182 2.56 -10.99 12.32
CA ILE A 182 2.33 -9.60 12.76
C ILE A 182 3.29 -9.28 13.92
N PRO A 183 4.35 -8.47 13.69
CA PRO A 183 5.51 -8.40 14.58
C PRO A 183 5.35 -7.38 15.73
N PHE A 184 4.14 -7.18 16.22
CA PHE A 184 3.87 -6.39 17.43
C PHE A 184 3.75 -7.25 18.68
N PHE A 185 3.42 -8.53 18.53
CA PHE A 185 2.94 -9.37 19.61
C PHE A 185 3.87 -10.57 19.80
N PRO A 186 4.47 -10.74 20.98
CA PRO A 186 5.24 -11.96 21.28
C PRO A 186 4.33 -13.19 21.15
N LYS A 187 4.73 -14.18 20.35
CA LYS A 187 4.04 -15.46 20.28
C LYS A 187 4.31 -16.27 21.55
N LEU A 188 3.26 -16.69 22.25
CA LEU A 188 3.36 -17.44 23.51
C LEU A 188 3.15 -18.94 23.27
N ALA A 189 2.16 -19.27 22.43
CA ALA A 189 1.88 -20.62 21.94
C ALA A 189 1.11 -20.52 20.61
N ASP A 190 0.74 -21.65 20.01
CA ASP A 190 -0.06 -21.64 18.79
C ASP A 190 -1.47 -21.08 19.04
N GLY A 191 -1.80 -20.00 18.32
CA GLY A 191 -3.06 -19.27 18.49
C GLY A 191 -3.13 -18.39 19.76
N SER A 192 -2.02 -18.21 20.48
CA SER A 192 -1.94 -17.42 21.72
C SER A 192 -0.77 -16.46 21.70
N TYR A 193 -1.07 -15.19 21.94
CA TYR A 193 -0.14 -14.08 21.79
C TYR A 193 -0.16 -13.15 23.01
N GLY A 194 0.94 -12.42 23.18
CA GLY A 194 1.01 -11.23 24.02
C GLY A 194 0.11 -10.12 23.48
N THR A 195 0.01 -9.04 24.24
CA THR A 195 -0.72 -7.83 23.88
C THR A 195 0.25 -6.67 23.69
N TYR A 196 -0.18 -5.65 22.96
CA TYR A 196 0.59 -4.44 22.69
C TYR A 196 -0.05 -3.22 23.35
N ASN A 197 0.78 -2.29 23.85
CA ASN A 197 0.31 -1.04 24.45
C ASN A 197 0.53 0.12 23.47
N CYS A 198 -0.56 0.80 23.09
CA CYS A 198 -0.52 2.00 22.24
C CYS A 198 0.41 3.09 22.78
N LEU A 199 0.64 3.16 24.10
CA LEU A 199 1.56 4.14 24.69
C LEU A 199 3.03 3.89 24.30
N ASP A 200 3.37 2.69 23.82
CA ASP A 200 4.70 2.36 23.28
C ASP A 200 4.89 2.82 21.82
N SER A 201 3.85 3.40 21.22
CA SER A 201 3.87 3.95 19.86
C SER A 201 4.30 5.42 19.83
N THR A 202 4.76 5.87 18.66
CA THR A 202 5.17 7.25 18.42
C THR A 202 3.95 8.19 18.49
N PRO A 203 3.99 9.26 19.29
CA PRO A 203 2.93 10.28 19.30
C PRO A 203 2.79 10.95 17.94
N ILE A 204 1.54 11.19 17.53
CA ILE A 204 1.22 12.07 16.41
C ILE A 204 1.02 13.47 17.01
N PRO A 205 1.86 14.46 16.68
CA PRO A 205 1.80 15.76 17.31
C PRO A 205 0.57 16.55 16.84
N MET A 206 -0.11 17.21 17.77
CA MET A 206 -1.03 18.31 17.47
C MET A 206 -0.37 19.63 17.89
N THR A 207 -0.28 20.59 16.96
CA THR A 207 0.30 21.91 17.21
C THR A 207 -0.71 23.01 16.92
N VAL A 208 -0.56 24.14 17.61
CA VAL A 208 -1.28 25.38 17.33
C VAL A 208 -0.27 26.50 17.18
N THR A 209 -0.19 27.08 15.99
CA THR A 209 0.59 28.28 15.72
C THR A 209 -0.27 29.52 15.93
N ASN A 210 0.12 30.35 16.92
CA ASN A 210 -0.58 31.58 17.25
C ASN A 210 -0.27 32.71 16.26
N ALA A 211 -1.01 33.82 16.36
CA ALA A 211 -0.86 34.98 15.48
C ALA A 211 0.54 35.63 15.55
N ASP A 212 1.23 35.49 16.69
CA ASP A 212 2.60 35.97 16.91
C ASP A 212 3.67 34.99 16.38
N GLY A 213 3.26 33.86 15.79
CA GLY A 213 4.14 32.82 15.27
C GLY A 213 4.62 31.82 16.32
N THR A 214 4.20 31.93 17.58
CA THR A 214 4.54 30.95 18.62
C THR A 214 3.81 29.63 18.36
N VAL A 215 4.55 28.53 18.39
CA VAL A 215 4.00 27.16 18.23
C VAL A 215 3.81 26.55 19.61
N THR A 216 2.60 26.07 19.88
CA THR A 216 2.22 25.42 21.14
C THR A 216 1.70 24.00 20.89
N GLN A 217 1.75 23.15 21.91
CA GLN A 217 1.18 21.80 21.91
C GLN A 217 0.18 21.70 23.07
N PRO A 218 -1.05 22.22 22.89
CA PRO A 218 -2.03 22.21 23.98
C PRO A 218 -2.45 20.78 24.30
N ASP A 219 -2.73 20.50 25.58
CA ASP A 219 -3.25 19.20 26.01
C ASP A 219 -4.72 19.03 25.59
N GLY A 220 -5.12 17.79 25.30
CA GLY A 220 -6.51 17.44 25.01
C GLY A 220 -6.98 17.87 23.62
N THR A 221 -8.23 18.32 23.51
CA THR A 221 -8.88 18.69 22.24
C THR A 221 -9.03 20.20 22.15
N VAL A 222 -8.78 20.76 20.96
CA VAL A 222 -8.96 22.19 20.65
C VAL A 222 -9.82 22.35 19.40
N ASP A 223 -10.38 23.55 19.21
CA ASP A 223 -11.24 23.84 18.04
C ASP A 223 -10.44 23.96 16.73
N LYS A 224 -9.18 24.44 16.81
CA LYS A 224 -8.31 24.66 15.67
C LYS A 224 -6.88 24.23 15.94
N CYS A 225 -6.24 23.64 14.94
CA CYS A 225 -4.84 23.23 14.99
C CYS A 225 -4.19 23.31 13.61
N ASP A 226 -2.87 23.24 13.56
CA ASP A 226 -2.12 23.38 12.31
C ASP A 226 -2.37 22.18 11.40
N HIS A 227 -2.38 20.96 11.95
CA HIS A 227 -2.56 19.73 11.17
C HIS A 227 -3.67 18.85 11.78
N PRO A 228 -4.95 19.10 11.47
CA PRO A 228 -6.05 18.28 11.98
C PRO A 228 -6.02 16.86 11.41
N GLN A 229 -6.57 15.91 12.16
CA GLN A 229 -6.81 14.55 11.69
C GLN A 229 -7.80 14.56 10.53
N TYR A 230 -7.45 13.90 9.42
CA TYR A 230 -8.20 14.00 8.17
C TYR A 230 -9.60 13.37 8.23
N ILE A 231 -9.75 12.12 8.65
CA ILE A 231 -11.04 11.38 8.60
C ILE A 231 -12.14 12.09 9.41
N TYR A 232 -11.83 12.48 10.64
CA TYR A 232 -12.79 13.00 11.61
C TYR A 232 -12.77 14.53 11.70
N SER A 233 -11.81 15.20 11.05
CA SER A 233 -11.66 16.64 11.12
C SER A 233 -11.48 17.11 12.58
N LEU A 234 -10.56 16.45 13.30
CA LEU A 234 -10.33 16.65 14.75
C LEU A 234 -8.94 17.21 15.06
N CYS A 235 -8.89 18.06 16.07
CA CYS A 235 -7.66 18.58 16.67
C CYS A 235 -7.52 18.05 18.09
N GLU A 236 -6.87 16.90 18.24
CA GLU A 236 -6.73 16.21 19.52
C GLU A 236 -5.28 15.75 19.77
N GLN A 237 -4.82 15.88 21.01
CA GLN A 237 -3.63 15.21 21.48
C GLN A 237 -3.90 13.78 21.93
N GLY A 238 -2.84 12.97 21.86
CA GLY A 238 -2.85 11.59 22.35
C GLY A 238 -2.88 10.52 21.27
N PRO A 239 -3.29 10.74 20.00
CA PRO A 239 -3.12 9.73 18.97
C PRO A 239 -1.67 9.28 18.80
N ARG A 240 -1.48 8.00 18.48
CA ARG A 240 -0.17 7.37 18.32
C ARG A 240 -0.17 6.38 17.17
N VAL A 241 0.99 6.23 16.55
CA VAL A 241 1.20 5.29 15.45
C VAL A 241 2.52 4.55 15.63
N ALA A 242 2.52 3.26 15.29
CA ALA A 242 3.73 2.47 15.22
C ALA A 242 3.78 1.68 13.92
N ARG A 243 4.99 1.49 13.43
CA ARG A 243 5.32 0.60 12.32
C ARG A 243 6.20 -0.54 12.83
N ARG A 244 5.95 -1.75 12.34
CA ARG A 244 6.90 -2.86 12.41
C ARG A 244 6.93 -3.59 11.07
N THR A 245 8.10 -4.10 10.69
CA THR A 245 8.29 -4.85 9.44
C THR A 245 8.70 -6.27 9.79
N ASN A 246 8.05 -7.26 9.20
CA ASN A 246 8.39 -8.67 9.42
C ASN A 246 9.48 -9.15 8.44
N ALA A 247 9.92 -10.41 8.59
CA ALA A 247 10.98 -10.99 7.77
C ALA A 247 10.61 -11.10 6.28
N GLU A 248 9.31 -11.14 6.02
CA GLU A 248 8.66 -11.21 4.71
C GLU A 248 8.58 -9.84 4.01
N GLY A 249 9.00 -8.76 4.69
CA GLY A 249 8.99 -7.40 4.17
C GLY A 249 7.62 -6.71 4.21
N THR A 250 6.66 -7.32 4.90
CA THR A 250 5.35 -6.70 5.15
C THR A 250 5.47 -5.65 6.22
N ASN A 251 4.96 -4.45 5.92
CA ASN A 251 4.87 -3.37 6.87
C ASN A 251 3.51 -3.41 7.55
N TRP A 252 3.54 -3.54 8.88
CA TRP A 252 2.38 -3.49 9.74
C TRP A 252 2.35 -2.15 10.47
N VAL A 253 1.27 -1.39 10.26
CA VAL A 253 1.04 -0.09 10.89
C VAL A 253 -0.14 -0.22 11.85
N LEU A 254 0.10 0.04 13.13
CA LEU A 254 -0.92 0.12 14.17
C LEU A 254 -1.15 1.60 14.51
N LEU A 255 -2.39 2.04 14.40
CA LEU A 255 -2.82 3.41 14.65
C LEU A 255 -3.87 3.42 15.76
N CYS A 256 -3.54 4.06 16.89
CA CYS A 256 -4.45 4.32 17.98
C CYS A 256 -4.83 5.81 17.96
N ARG A 257 -6.08 6.13 17.64
CA ARG A 257 -6.59 7.51 17.49
C ARG A 257 -7.89 7.70 18.25
N LYS A 258 -8.36 8.95 18.38
CA LYS A 258 -9.49 9.31 19.25
C LYS A 258 -9.19 8.99 20.71
N SER A 259 -8.11 9.58 21.23
CA SER A 259 -7.68 9.38 22.61
C SER A 259 -8.75 9.85 23.58
N VAL A 260 -9.13 8.97 24.51
CA VAL A 260 -10.12 9.27 25.55
C VAL A 260 -9.35 9.70 26.80
N GLY A 261 -9.13 11.00 26.98
CA GLY A 261 -8.40 11.55 28.13
C GLY A 261 -6.97 12.01 27.84
N GLY A 262 -6.58 12.19 26.57
CA GLY A 262 -5.36 12.90 26.18
C GLY A 262 -4.08 12.04 26.17
N LEU A 263 -2.93 12.67 26.42
CA LEU A 263 -1.58 12.11 26.16
C LEU A 263 -1.20 10.87 27.00
N THR A 264 -1.74 10.77 28.22
CA THR A 264 -1.44 9.70 29.18
C THR A 264 -2.48 8.58 29.15
N SER A 265 -3.55 8.75 28.38
CA SER A 265 -4.60 7.74 28.29
C SER A 265 -4.19 6.57 27.40
N SER A 266 -4.47 5.37 27.88
CA SER A 266 -4.39 4.15 27.09
C SER A 266 -5.72 3.78 26.43
N LYS A 267 -6.75 4.65 26.48
CA LYS A 267 -8.06 4.40 25.87
C LYS A 267 -8.23 5.14 24.56
N TYR A 268 -8.65 4.43 23.53
CA TYR A 268 -8.81 4.97 22.17
C TYR A 268 -10.12 4.47 21.56
N ASN A 269 -10.95 5.39 21.06
CA ASN A 269 -12.21 4.98 20.43
C ASN A 269 -11.98 4.26 19.09
N ASP A 270 -10.81 4.44 18.49
CA ASP A 270 -10.48 3.94 17.17
C ASP A 270 -9.04 3.38 17.16
N ILE A 271 -8.94 2.06 17.07
CA ILE A 271 -7.68 1.33 16.95
C ILE A 271 -7.76 0.53 15.64
N ALA A 272 -6.87 0.87 14.72
CA ALA A 272 -6.82 0.30 13.38
C ALA A 272 -5.43 -0.28 13.11
N MET A 273 -5.37 -1.40 12.41
CA MET A 273 -4.12 -1.97 11.94
C MET A 273 -4.19 -2.31 10.46
N ILE A 274 -3.14 -1.93 9.73
CA ILE A 274 -2.99 -2.19 8.31
C ILE A 274 -1.69 -2.93 8.10
N GLY A 275 -1.77 -4.12 7.52
CA GLY A 275 -0.62 -4.83 6.98
C GLY A 275 -0.57 -4.60 5.48
N HIS A 276 0.59 -4.23 4.94
CA HIS A 276 0.80 -4.18 3.49
C HIS A 276 2.17 -4.71 3.12
N ASN A 277 2.19 -5.62 2.15
CA ASN A 277 3.42 -6.08 1.53
C ASN A 277 3.60 -5.34 0.18
N PRO A 278 4.56 -4.40 0.07
CA PRO A 278 4.76 -3.60 -1.14
C PRO A 278 5.21 -4.42 -2.36
N PHE A 279 5.60 -5.67 -2.16
CA PHE A 279 6.11 -6.54 -3.22
C PHE A 279 5.00 -7.42 -3.82
N THR A 280 4.10 -7.94 -3.00
CA THR A 280 2.95 -8.74 -3.47
C THR A 280 1.69 -7.89 -3.70
N GLY A 281 1.63 -6.72 -3.07
CA GLY A 281 0.46 -5.86 -2.99
C GLY A 281 -0.59 -6.32 -2.00
N LYS A 282 -0.40 -7.47 -1.35
CA LYS A 282 -1.36 -8.01 -0.38
C LYS A 282 -1.49 -7.05 0.79
N THR A 283 -2.74 -6.76 1.15
CA THR A 283 -3.13 -5.85 2.21
C THR A 283 -4.21 -6.47 3.09
N CYS A 284 -4.09 -6.27 4.40
CA CYS A 284 -5.10 -6.64 5.38
C CYS A 284 -5.47 -5.46 6.27
N TYR A 285 -6.76 -5.35 6.59
CA TYR A 285 -7.32 -4.31 7.44
C TYR A 285 -7.93 -4.92 8.70
N PHE A 286 -7.62 -4.32 9.85
CA PHE A 286 -8.24 -4.64 11.13
C PHE A 286 -8.71 -3.36 11.80
N GLN A 287 -9.91 -3.39 12.37
CA GLN A 287 -10.51 -2.26 13.06
C GLN A 287 -11.19 -2.76 14.34
N ASN A 288 -11.04 -2.02 15.42
CA ASN A 288 -11.75 -2.31 16.67
C ASN A 288 -13.27 -2.11 16.55
N ALA A 289 -14.02 -2.61 17.53
CA ALA A 289 -15.42 -2.23 17.72
C ALA A 289 -15.49 -0.77 18.21
N LEU A 290 -15.46 0.18 17.28
CA LEU A 290 -15.44 1.62 17.51
C LEU A 290 -16.29 2.03 18.73
N TYR A 291 -15.72 2.85 19.62
CA TYR A 291 -16.37 3.37 20.84
C TYR A 291 -16.83 2.34 21.90
N SER A 292 -16.80 1.03 21.64
CA SER A 292 -17.18 0.00 22.62
C SER A 292 -16.01 -0.84 23.11
N LYS A 293 -14.99 -1.06 22.27
CA LYS A 293 -13.78 -1.79 22.63
C LYS A 293 -12.58 -0.87 22.45
N THR A 294 -12.23 -0.17 23.52
CA THR A 294 -11.30 0.98 23.49
C THR A 294 -10.00 0.74 24.25
N ASP A 295 -9.72 -0.49 24.68
CA ASP A 295 -8.53 -0.80 25.47
C ASP A 295 -7.27 -0.83 24.59
N GLY A 296 -6.57 0.29 24.54
CA GLY A 296 -5.28 0.42 23.88
C GLY A 296 -4.09 0.04 24.76
N ALA A 297 -4.28 -0.29 26.05
CA ALA A 297 -3.20 -0.83 26.87
C ALA A 297 -2.95 -2.31 26.54
N ASN A 298 -4.00 -3.02 26.12
CA ASN A 298 -3.97 -4.47 25.88
C ASN A 298 -4.46 -4.83 24.47
N VAL A 299 -3.92 -4.20 23.42
CA VAL A 299 -4.26 -4.53 22.03
C VAL A 299 -3.89 -6.00 21.76
N PRO A 300 -4.83 -6.88 21.39
CA PRO A 300 -4.53 -8.28 21.15
C PRO A 300 -4.09 -8.51 19.70
N HIS A 301 -3.32 -9.57 19.47
CA HIS A 301 -3.09 -10.07 18.11
C HIS A 301 -4.43 -10.46 17.45
N PRO A 302 -4.75 -10.04 16.21
CA PRO A 302 -6.03 -10.37 15.57
C PRO A 302 -6.31 -11.87 15.39
N ALA A 303 -5.26 -12.69 15.26
CA ALA A 303 -5.35 -14.15 15.23
C ALA A 303 -5.36 -14.84 16.62
N ASP A 304 -5.33 -14.07 17.73
CA ASP A 304 -5.45 -14.68 19.06
C ASP A 304 -6.87 -15.22 19.27
N LYS A 305 -6.99 -16.53 19.50
CA LYS A 305 -8.29 -17.22 19.54
C LYS A 305 -9.19 -16.78 20.70
N GLU A 306 -8.59 -16.34 21.80
CA GLU A 306 -9.32 -15.95 23.00
C GLU A 306 -9.52 -14.44 23.10
N LYS A 307 -8.48 -13.67 22.79
CA LYS A 307 -8.45 -12.23 23.05
C LYS A 307 -8.86 -11.38 21.86
N SER A 308 -8.83 -11.89 20.62
CA SER A 308 -9.15 -11.09 19.43
C SER A 308 -10.54 -10.44 19.53
N LYS A 309 -11.54 -11.18 20.02
CA LYS A 309 -12.90 -10.70 20.26
C LYS A 309 -13.00 -9.56 21.28
N ASN A 310 -11.99 -9.32 22.10
CA ASN A 310 -12.00 -8.24 23.10
C ASN A 310 -11.71 -6.87 22.48
N LEU A 311 -11.20 -6.82 21.25
CA LEU A 311 -10.93 -5.57 20.57
C LEU A 311 -11.49 -5.52 19.14
N TRP A 312 -11.08 -6.46 18.30
CA TRP A 312 -11.34 -6.44 16.87
C TRP A 312 -12.80 -6.76 16.56
N SER A 313 -13.35 -6.16 15.49
CA SER A 313 -14.76 -6.29 15.14
C SER A 313 -15.01 -6.41 13.65
N GLY A 314 -15.66 -7.52 13.28
CA GLY A 314 -16.02 -7.82 11.91
C GLY A 314 -14.80 -7.99 11.00
N ILE A 315 -15.05 -8.54 9.82
CA ILE A 315 -14.05 -8.57 8.76
C ILE A 315 -14.22 -7.28 7.97
N GLN A 316 -13.16 -6.48 7.87
CA GLN A 316 -13.16 -5.18 7.21
C GLN A 316 -12.20 -5.21 6.02
N GLY A 317 -12.50 -4.45 4.97
CA GLY A 317 -11.64 -4.41 3.79
C GLY A 317 -12.25 -3.68 2.61
N GLY A 318 -12.59 -4.43 1.55
CA GLY A 318 -13.04 -3.87 0.28
C GLY A 318 -14.44 -3.25 0.32
N LEU A 319 -14.88 -2.72 -0.82
CA LEU A 319 -16.21 -2.13 -0.98
C LEU A 319 -17.29 -3.22 -0.98
N GLY A 320 -18.45 -2.90 -0.39
CA GLY A 320 -19.62 -3.78 -0.39
C GLY A 320 -20.04 -4.34 0.97
N SER A 321 -19.26 -4.14 2.03
CA SER A 321 -19.69 -4.47 3.40
C SER A 321 -18.86 -3.74 4.47
N GLY A 322 -19.48 -3.46 5.61
CA GLY A 322 -18.84 -2.95 6.81
C GLY A 322 -18.31 -1.52 6.66
N ILE A 323 -17.13 -1.30 7.22
CA ILE A 323 -16.45 0.00 7.25
C ILE A 323 -15.85 0.36 5.88
N GLN A 324 -15.70 -0.61 4.97
CA GLN A 324 -15.22 -0.39 3.60
C GLN A 324 -13.91 0.39 3.56
N CYS A 325 -12.87 -0.12 4.23
CA CYS A 325 -11.54 0.49 4.31
C CYS A 325 -11.01 0.94 2.94
N ALA A 326 -11.23 0.15 1.88
CA ALA A 326 -10.84 0.49 0.51
C ALA A 326 -11.44 1.80 -0.01
N ARG A 327 -12.59 2.26 0.51
CA ARG A 327 -13.17 3.55 0.11
C ARG A 327 -12.28 4.72 0.48
N CYS A 328 -11.67 4.67 1.67
CA CYS A 328 -10.73 5.70 2.13
C CYS A 328 -9.31 5.43 1.63
N HIS A 329 -8.95 4.15 1.53
CA HIS A 329 -7.68 3.64 1.02
C HIS A 329 -7.80 3.28 -0.46
N ASP A 330 -8.31 4.23 -1.26
CA ASP A 330 -8.74 4.01 -2.65
C ASP A 330 -7.56 4.01 -3.63
N ALA A 331 -6.54 4.81 -3.37
CA ALA A 331 -5.31 4.85 -4.13
C ALA A 331 -4.33 3.76 -3.67
N ASP A 332 -4.13 3.66 -2.35
CA ASP A 332 -3.03 2.92 -1.73
C ASP A 332 -3.37 2.52 -0.28
N PRO A 333 -2.68 1.50 0.28
CA PRO A 333 -2.95 0.97 1.62
C PRO A 333 -2.69 1.97 2.76
N PHE A 334 -1.84 2.97 2.56
CA PHE A 334 -1.55 3.99 3.57
C PHE A 334 -1.97 5.37 3.06
N ILE A 335 -2.74 6.07 3.88
CA ILE A 335 -3.22 7.44 3.63
C ILE A 335 -2.21 8.39 4.27
N HIS A 336 -1.69 9.32 3.49
CA HIS A 336 -0.78 10.35 3.98
C HIS A 336 -1.47 11.71 4.07
N SER A 337 -1.15 12.44 5.13
CA SER A 337 -1.59 13.81 5.40
C SER A 337 -0.57 14.49 6.32
N PRO A 338 -0.53 15.82 6.41
CA PRO A 338 0.37 16.53 7.33
C PRO A 338 0.23 16.07 8.78
N TRP A 339 -0.96 15.61 9.19
CA TRP A 339 -1.21 15.06 10.52
C TRP A 339 -0.44 13.75 10.75
N ILE A 340 -0.70 12.70 9.98
CA ILE A 340 -0.06 11.39 10.21
C ILE A 340 1.44 11.42 9.91
N ASP A 341 1.87 12.24 8.94
CA ASP A 341 3.28 12.42 8.57
C ASP A 341 4.05 13.23 9.63
N GLY A 342 3.35 13.86 10.58
CA GLY A 342 3.95 14.52 11.74
C GLY A 342 4.56 13.54 12.75
N ALA A 343 4.14 12.27 12.75
CA ALA A 343 4.80 11.24 13.53
C ALA A 343 6.10 10.81 12.85
N LYS A 344 7.23 11.16 13.46
CA LYS A 344 8.58 10.89 12.94
C LYS A 344 9.29 9.78 13.71
N ASP A 345 10.08 8.98 12.99
CA ASP A 345 11.02 8.04 13.58
C ASP A 345 12.31 8.74 14.05
N GLU A 346 13.24 7.97 14.60
CA GLU A 346 14.52 8.47 15.11
C GLU A 346 15.43 9.09 14.04
N HIS A 347 15.13 8.87 12.76
CA HIS A 347 15.84 9.44 11.61
C HIS A 347 15.11 10.64 11.00
N GLY A 348 13.96 11.05 11.56
CA GLY A 348 13.15 12.14 11.06
C GLY A 348 12.24 11.76 9.88
N ASN A 349 12.18 10.48 9.50
CA ASN A 349 11.27 10.01 8.45
C ASN A 349 9.88 9.77 9.04
N SER A 350 8.84 9.80 8.21
CA SER A 350 7.49 9.47 8.66
C SER A 350 7.43 8.01 9.17
N VAL A 351 6.75 7.77 10.30
CA VAL A 351 6.62 6.42 10.86
C VAL A 351 5.86 5.50 9.90
N VAL A 352 4.78 6.02 9.30
CA VAL A 352 4.02 5.30 8.27
C VAL A 352 4.81 5.26 6.96
N PRO A 353 4.99 4.10 6.32
CA PRO A 353 5.73 4.02 5.07
C PRO A 353 5.13 4.93 4.00
N LYS A 354 5.96 5.85 3.48
CA LYS A 354 5.56 6.90 2.56
C LYS A 354 6.29 6.78 1.23
N MET A 355 5.56 6.98 0.13
CA MET A 355 6.13 7.01 -1.21
C MET A 355 7.21 8.08 -1.35
N GLY A 356 8.38 7.71 -1.86
CA GLY A 356 9.52 8.61 -2.05
C GLY A 356 10.40 8.86 -0.83
N GLU A 357 9.93 8.47 0.36
CA GLU A 357 10.71 8.52 1.60
C GLU A 357 11.26 7.13 1.95
N HIS A 358 10.46 6.08 1.76
CA HIS A 358 10.82 4.71 2.11
C HIS A 358 11.22 3.90 0.86
N PRO A 359 12.31 3.11 0.91
CA PRO A 359 12.89 2.46 -0.27
C PRO A 359 11.97 1.43 -0.95
N ASP A 360 11.06 0.82 -0.18
CA ASP A 360 10.09 -0.14 -0.70
C ASP A 360 8.83 0.52 -1.28
N TYR A 361 8.68 1.84 -1.07
CA TYR A 361 7.57 2.66 -1.55
C TYR A 361 8.14 3.68 -2.54
N GLY A 362 8.52 3.18 -3.72
CA GLY A 362 8.99 4.02 -4.80
C GLY A 362 7.86 4.91 -5.33
N ILE A 363 8.19 6.17 -5.63
CA ILE A 363 7.32 7.02 -6.42
C ILE A 363 7.27 6.47 -7.87
N GLY A 364 6.12 6.51 -8.55
CA GLY A 364 6.03 6.12 -9.95
C GLY A 364 4.60 6.04 -10.49
N TYR A 365 4.47 5.71 -11.78
CA TYR A 365 3.21 5.58 -12.53
C TYR A 365 2.35 4.39 -12.07
N ASN A 366 1.89 4.42 -10.83
CA ASN A 366 0.72 3.64 -10.38
C ASN A 366 0.84 2.11 -10.52
N SER A 367 2.07 1.60 -10.68
CA SER A 367 2.35 0.20 -10.94
C SER A 367 2.61 -0.62 -9.66
N ALA A 368 2.62 0.02 -8.50
CA ALA A 368 2.77 -0.67 -7.22
C ALA A 368 1.57 -1.62 -7.02
N PRO A 369 1.78 -2.90 -6.69
CA PRO A 369 0.66 -3.81 -6.53
C PRO A 369 -0.16 -3.43 -5.28
N TYR A 370 -1.49 -3.52 -5.36
CA TYR A 370 -2.39 -3.31 -4.23
C TYR A 370 -3.64 -4.18 -4.37
N ALA A 371 -3.81 -5.10 -3.43
CA ALA A 371 -4.89 -6.07 -3.40
C ALA A 371 -5.25 -6.44 -1.96
N ILE A 372 -6.54 -6.56 -1.67
CA ILE A 372 -6.99 -7.00 -0.35
C ILE A 372 -7.00 -8.53 -0.28
N VAL A 373 -6.48 -9.08 0.82
CA VAL A 373 -6.54 -10.51 1.08
C VAL A 373 -7.99 -10.97 1.14
N ASN A 374 -8.30 -12.08 0.46
CA ASN A 374 -9.62 -12.68 0.37
C ASN A 374 -10.71 -11.80 -0.28
N LEU A 375 -10.33 -10.82 -1.11
CA LEU A 375 -11.26 -9.90 -1.77
C LEU A 375 -12.43 -10.64 -2.45
N LYS A 376 -12.13 -11.66 -3.26
CA LYS A 376 -13.16 -12.40 -4.00
C LYS A 376 -13.97 -13.31 -3.07
N GLY A 377 -13.29 -13.98 -2.14
CA GLY A 377 -13.96 -14.83 -1.16
C GLY A 377 -14.97 -14.06 -0.29
N GLN A 378 -14.70 -12.78 0.00
CA GLN A 378 -15.61 -11.89 0.74
C GLN A 378 -16.68 -11.22 -0.14
N GLY A 379 -16.65 -11.40 -1.47
CA GLY A 379 -17.54 -10.69 -2.40
C GLY A 379 -17.29 -9.18 -2.46
N TRP A 380 -16.11 -8.74 -2.07
CA TRP A 380 -15.73 -7.33 -2.08
C TRP A 380 -15.29 -6.87 -3.46
N THR A 381 -15.33 -5.55 -3.67
CA THR A 381 -14.75 -4.88 -4.83
C THR A 381 -13.68 -3.86 -4.40
N MET A 382 -12.88 -3.39 -5.36
CA MET A 382 -11.85 -2.38 -5.18
C MET A 382 -12.21 -1.13 -5.99
N PRO A 383 -11.81 0.07 -5.53
CA PRO A 383 -11.78 1.28 -6.34
C PRO A 383 -10.97 1.10 -7.63
N LYS A 384 -11.23 1.97 -8.59
CA LYS A 384 -10.44 2.14 -9.81
C LYS A 384 -9.41 3.25 -9.64
N GLN A 385 -8.38 3.25 -10.48
CA GLN A 385 -7.35 4.28 -10.53
C GLN A 385 -7.51 5.20 -11.73
N LEU A 386 -7.32 6.50 -11.52
CA LEU A 386 -7.36 7.50 -12.58
C LEU A 386 -6.09 7.42 -13.43
N VAL A 387 -6.25 7.18 -14.73
CA VAL A 387 -5.15 7.06 -15.70
C VAL A 387 -5.16 8.15 -16.78
N ASP A 388 -6.10 9.09 -16.69
CA ASP A 388 -6.24 10.17 -17.65
C ASP A 388 -5.02 11.12 -17.61
N LYS A 389 -4.45 11.42 -18.78
CA LYS A 389 -3.26 12.27 -18.93
C LYS A 389 -3.44 13.67 -18.35
N ARG A 390 -4.68 14.19 -18.28
CA ARG A 390 -4.96 15.50 -17.68
C ARG A 390 -4.68 15.52 -16.16
N ALA A 391 -4.64 14.36 -15.51
CA ALA A 391 -4.30 14.20 -14.09
C ALA A 391 -2.81 13.92 -13.83
N GLU A 392 -1.98 13.79 -14.89
CA GLU A 392 -0.58 13.32 -14.83
C GLU A 392 0.33 14.17 -13.92
N ALA A 393 0.00 15.42 -13.64
CA ALA A 393 0.75 16.22 -12.68
C ALA A 393 0.73 15.59 -11.26
N CYS A 394 -0.38 14.98 -10.87
CA CYS A 394 -0.54 14.31 -9.58
C CYS A 394 -0.28 12.79 -9.70
N THR A 395 -0.83 12.15 -10.73
CA THR A 395 -0.81 10.67 -10.87
C THR A 395 0.54 10.10 -11.29
N ARG A 396 1.54 10.94 -11.62
CA ARG A 396 2.93 10.50 -11.82
C ARG A 396 3.62 10.06 -10.53
N CYS A 397 3.14 10.57 -9.39
CA CYS A 397 3.77 10.31 -8.10
C CYS A 397 3.19 9.05 -7.46
N HIS A 398 1.87 9.03 -7.35
CA HIS A 398 1.10 7.99 -6.72
C HIS A 398 -0.29 7.92 -7.36
N ARG A 399 -1.04 6.86 -7.03
CA ARG A 399 -2.38 6.66 -7.57
C ARG A 399 -3.36 7.67 -7.02
N MET A 400 -4.43 7.91 -7.78
CA MET A 400 -5.65 8.55 -7.30
C MET A 400 -6.81 7.60 -7.58
N GLY A 401 -7.53 7.21 -6.52
CA GLY A 401 -8.66 6.31 -6.62
C GLY A 401 -9.99 7.03 -6.91
N ASP A 402 -11.00 6.31 -7.38
CA ASP A 402 -12.39 6.78 -7.55
C ASP A 402 -13.21 6.73 -6.24
N GLY A 403 -12.54 6.76 -5.08
CA GLY A 403 -13.16 6.71 -3.77
C GLY A 403 -13.19 8.07 -3.07
N ARG A 404 -12.96 8.03 -1.76
CA ARG A 404 -13.12 9.18 -0.85
C ARG A 404 -12.29 10.40 -1.28
N TRP A 405 -11.12 10.19 -1.87
CA TRP A 405 -10.22 11.28 -2.19
C TRP A 405 -10.73 12.16 -3.33
N THR A 406 -11.26 11.55 -4.38
CA THR A 406 -11.84 12.25 -5.53
C THR A 406 -13.24 12.79 -5.23
N ASP A 407 -14.00 12.09 -4.39
CA ASP A 407 -15.31 12.53 -3.90
C ASP A 407 -15.22 13.90 -3.21
N ASP A 408 -14.38 14.02 -2.16
CA ASP A 408 -14.34 15.25 -1.36
C ASP A 408 -12.99 15.64 -0.75
N TRP A 409 -12.10 14.73 -0.36
CA TRP A 409 -10.88 15.17 0.35
C TRP A 409 -9.90 15.96 -0.52
N ILE A 410 -9.99 15.84 -1.85
CA ILE A 410 -9.18 16.66 -2.74
C ILE A 410 -9.42 18.16 -2.55
N THR A 411 -10.62 18.61 -2.15
CA THR A 411 -10.85 20.05 -1.89
C THR A 411 -10.11 20.55 -0.65
N ARG A 412 -9.77 19.67 0.29
CA ARG A 412 -8.91 20.00 1.44
C ARG A 412 -7.47 20.21 1.01
N LEU A 413 -7.00 19.45 0.01
CA LEU A 413 -5.67 19.61 -0.60
C LEU A 413 -5.53 20.94 -1.36
N GLN A 414 -6.64 21.52 -1.85
CA GLN A 414 -6.61 22.81 -2.56
C GLN A 414 -6.86 24.01 -1.65
N GLY A 415 -7.14 23.78 -0.35
CA GLY A 415 -7.56 24.84 0.57
C GLY A 415 -8.96 25.41 0.29
N THR A 416 -9.80 24.72 -0.49
CA THR A 416 -11.14 25.21 -0.90
C THR A 416 -12.28 24.64 -0.06
N ASP A 417 -12.02 23.63 0.77
CA ASP A 417 -13.02 23.08 1.72
C ASP A 417 -13.29 24.06 2.86
N ALA A 418 -14.48 24.68 2.86
CA ALA A 418 -14.89 25.63 3.89
C ALA A 418 -15.02 25.01 5.29
N SER A 419 -15.43 23.74 5.38
CA SER A 419 -15.56 23.04 6.66
C SER A 419 -14.19 22.74 7.26
N TRP A 420 -13.23 22.33 6.43
CA TRP A 420 -11.84 22.14 6.82
C TRP A 420 -11.18 23.46 7.23
N ASN A 421 -11.44 24.54 6.48
CA ASN A 421 -10.91 25.87 6.77
C ASN A 421 -11.40 26.45 8.11
N ASN A 422 -12.47 25.90 8.70
CA ASN A 422 -12.96 26.31 10.01
C ASN A 422 -12.23 25.65 11.18
N ILE A 423 -11.50 24.56 10.95
CA ILE A 423 -10.80 23.79 12.00
C ILE A 423 -9.27 23.90 11.93
N VAL A 424 -8.75 24.64 10.96
CA VAL A 424 -7.32 24.89 10.80
C VAL A 424 -6.93 26.28 11.30
N THR A 425 -5.69 26.43 11.78
CA THR A 425 -5.13 27.73 12.16
C THR A 425 -4.92 28.65 10.97
N ASP A 426 -4.76 29.95 11.23
CA ASP A 426 -4.40 30.91 10.18
C ASP A 426 -2.99 30.66 9.62
N HIS A 427 -2.13 29.97 10.37
CA HIS A 427 -0.83 29.51 9.86
C HIS A 427 -1.00 28.44 8.76
N TYR A 428 -1.85 27.44 8.98
CA TYR A 428 -2.10 26.40 7.99
C TYR A 428 -2.74 26.96 6.71
N LYS A 429 -3.58 27.99 6.80
CA LYS A 429 -4.23 28.61 5.64
C LYS A 429 -3.27 29.30 4.67
N LYS A 430 -2.03 29.55 5.08
CA LYS A 430 -1.03 30.23 4.24
C LYS A 430 -0.40 29.24 3.26
N PHE A 431 -0.13 29.70 2.05
CA PHE A 431 0.66 28.94 1.08
C PHE A 431 2.10 28.73 1.62
N PRO A 432 2.72 27.55 1.43
CA PRO A 432 2.19 26.34 0.77
C PRO A 432 1.44 25.38 1.71
N ASN A 433 1.25 25.70 2.99
CA ASN A 433 0.69 24.78 4.00
C ASN A 433 -0.72 24.29 3.64
N ASN A 434 -1.54 25.15 3.03
CA ASN A 434 -2.90 24.81 2.58
C ASN A 434 -2.95 24.01 1.26
N VAL A 435 -1.80 23.85 0.59
CA VAL A 435 -1.61 23.10 -0.67
C VAL A 435 -0.41 22.17 -0.58
N TRP A 436 -0.38 21.40 0.50
CA TRP A 436 0.73 20.54 0.91
C TRP A 436 1.05 19.36 -0.04
N MET A 437 0.24 19.17 -1.10
CA MET A 437 0.59 18.37 -2.27
C MET A 437 0.51 19.24 -3.54
N PRO A 438 1.52 19.20 -4.43
CA PRO A 438 2.68 18.30 -4.46
C PRO A 438 3.76 18.66 -3.41
N PRO A 439 4.83 17.84 -3.25
CA PRO A 439 5.95 18.15 -2.36
C PRO A 439 6.54 19.55 -2.61
N ALA A 440 7.11 20.16 -1.57
CA ALA A 440 7.60 21.54 -1.62
C ALA A 440 8.60 21.80 -2.77
N GLU A 441 9.41 20.81 -3.13
CA GLU A 441 10.35 20.89 -4.25
C GLU A 441 9.63 21.06 -5.59
N SER A 442 8.43 20.49 -5.73
CA SER A 442 7.57 20.63 -6.91
C SER A 442 6.85 21.98 -6.98
N LEU A 443 6.80 22.72 -5.86
CA LEU A 443 6.26 24.07 -5.78
C LEU A 443 7.33 25.15 -5.98
N ALA A 444 8.58 24.78 -6.28
CA ALA A 444 9.65 25.75 -6.50
C ALA A 444 9.29 26.72 -7.63
N GLY A 445 9.23 28.02 -7.30
CA GLY A 445 8.83 29.07 -8.24
C GLY A 445 7.34 29.17 -8.52
N ILE A 446 6.50 28.56 -7.67
CA ILE A 446 5.05 28.72 -7.63
C ILE A 446 4.70 29.33 -6.28
N ASP A 447 4.10 30.52 -6.27
CA ASP A 447 3.52 31.14 -5.10
C ASP A 447 1.97 31.04 -5.10
N ALA A 448 1.33 31.69 -4.12
CA ALA A 448 -0.13 31.69 -3.99
C ALA A 448 -0.85 32.29 -5.20
N ASP A 449 -0.26 33.30 -5.86
CA ASP A 449 -0.88 33.99 -7.01
C ASP A 449 -0.71 33.16 -8.29
N GLN A 450 0.38 32.42 -8.40
CA GLN A 450 0.68 31.54 -9.53
C GLN A 450 -0.01 30.17 -9.43
N TRP A 451 -0.37 29.74 -8.22
CA TRP A 451 -0.96 28.44 -7.97
C TRP A 451 -2.15 28.09 -8.88
N PRO A 452 -3.18 28.95 -9.07
CA PRO A 452 -4.34 28.61 -9.88
C PRO A 452 -4.00 28.23 -11.33
N GLU A 453 -2.93 28.81 -11.87
CA GLU A 453 -2.49 28.56 -13.25
C GLU A 453 -1.53 27.38 -13.38
N SER A 454 -1.04 26.86 -12.25
CA SER A 454 -0.11 25.73 -12.22
C SER A 454 -0.73 24.45 -12.79
N ARG A 455 0.11 23.56 -13.32
CA ARG A 455 -0.30 22.23 -13.78
C ARG A 455 -0.95 21.39 -12.66
N TYR A 456 -0.57 21.65 -11.40
CA TYR A 456 -1.06 20.91 -10.24
C TYR A 456 -2.49 21.34 -9.88
N ALA A 457 -2.75 22.64 -9.77
CA ALA A 457 -4.11 23.13 -9.52
C ALA A 457 -5.08 22.68 -10.63
N LYS A 458 -4.68 22.77 -11.90
CA LYS A 458 -5.45 22.29 -13.05
C LYS A 458 -5.72 20.78 -13.00
N ALA A 459 -4.70 19.97 -12.68
CA ALA A 459 -4.87 18.53 -12.52
C ALA A 459 -5.80 18.19 -11.36
N MET A 460 -5.68 18.83 -10.20
CA MET A 460 -6.56 18.55 -9.07
C MET A 460 -8.02 18.97 -9.33
N ALA A 461 -8.25 20.10 -10.03
CA ALA A 461 -9.59 20.50 -10.45
C ALA A 461 -10.21 19.46 -11.40
N PHE A 462 -9.41 18.94 -12.33
CA PHE A 462 -9.84 17.84 -13.20
C PHE A 462 -10.12 16.55 -12.42
N ILE A 463 -9.26 16.16 -11.48
CA ILE A 463 -9.45 14.99 -10.61
C ILE A 463 -10.76 15.11 -9.80
N LYS A 464 -11.06 16.31 -9.26
CA LYS A 464 -12.34 16.56 -8.58
C LYS A 464 -13.53 16.38 -9.52
N ALA A 465 -13.43 16.93 -10.75
CA ALA A 465 -14.47 16.78 -11.76
C ALA A 465 -14.68 15.30 -12.15
N CYS A 466 -13.62 14.48 -12.15
CA CYS A 466 -13.74 13.03 -12.34
C CYS A 466 -14.48 12.34 -11.19
N GLY A 467 -14.31 12.79 -9.95
CA GLY A 467 -15.11 12.29 -8.82
C GLY A 467 -16.59 12.63 -8.97
N ASP A 468 -16.91 13.84 -9.43
CA ASP A 468 -18.29 14.28 -9.66
C ASP A 468 -18.94 13.58 -10.86
N ASN A 469 -18.17 13.36 -11.94
CA ASN A 469 -18.64 12.74 -13.19
C ASN A 469 -17.63 11.69 -13.70
N PRO A 470 -17.62 10.47 -13.13
CA PRO A 470 -16.63 9.45 -13.48
C PRO A 470 -16.60 9.04 -14.96
N SER A 471 -17.72 9.20 -15.69
CA SER A 471 -17.83 8.87 -17.12
C SER A 471 -16.94 9.72 -18.04
N ASP A 472 -16.51 10.89 -17.58
CA ASP A 472 -15.78 11.86 -18.39
C ASP A 472 -14.25 11.65 -18.32
N CYS A 473 -13.85 10.60 -17.60
CA CYS A 473 -12.47 10.32 -17.23
C CYS A 473 -12.08 8.88 -17.53
N GLN A 474 -10.77 8.68 -17.71
CA GLN A 474 -10.21 7.36 -17.97
C GLN A 474 -9.80 6.69 -16.66
N TRP A 475 -10.46 5.57 -16.36
CA TRP A 475 -10.25 4.79 -15.14
C TRP A 475 -9.86 3.36 -15.50
N ASP A 476 -8.82 2.86 -14.85
CA ASP A 476 -8.39 1.47 -14.96
C ASP A 476 -8.56 0.74 -13.62
N ASP A 477 -8.61 -0.58 -13.66
CA ASP A 477 -8.54 -1.39 -12.45
C ASP A 477 -7.18 -1.20 -11.76
N ILE A 478 -7.19 -1.21 -10.43
CA ILE A 478 -5.96 -1.17 -9.64
C ILE A 478 -5.14 -2.44 -9.92
N THR A 479 -3.85 -2.23 -10.21
CA THR A 479 -2.86 -3.31 -10.37
C THR A 479 -2.81 -4.17 -9.10
N SER A 480 -3.47 -5.33 -9.11
CA SER A 480 -3.59 -6.22 -7.94
C SER A 480 -2.44 -7.22 -7.81
N LYS A 481 -1.55 -7.26 -8.79
CA LYS A 481 -0.39 -8.15 -8.84
C LYS A 481 0.83 -7.42 -9.39
N PRO A 482 2.04 -7.73 -8.91
CA PRO A 482 3.25 -7.20 -9.53
C PRO A 482 3.27 -7.61 -11.01
N ASN A 483 3.37 -6.62 -11.91
CA ASN A 483 3.18 -6.71 -13.37
C ASN A 483 3.48 -8.11 -13.95
N GLU A 484 2.47 -9.00 -14.02
CA GLU A 484 2.65 -10.44 -14.31
C GLU A 484 2.93 -10.75 -15.79
N GLY A 485 3.07 -9.72 -16.64
CA GLY A 485 3.24 -9.86 -18.08
C GLY A 485 4.19 -11.01 -18.44
N GLY A 486 3.82 -11.80 -19.45
CA GLY A 486 4.65 -12.89 -19.97
C GLY A 486 5.90 -12.36 -20.68
N PRO A 487 6.67 -13.22 -21.36
CA PRO A 487 7.90 -12.80 -22.07
C PRO A 487 7.67 -11.71 -23.14
N GLY A 488 6.41 -11.41 -23.49
CA GLY A 488 6.01 -10.55 -24.61
C GLY A 488 6.07 -11.31 -25.93
N ASP A 489 5.36 -10.82 -26.94
CA ASP A 489 5.41 -11.42 -28.28
C ASP A 489 6.80 -11.25 -28.91
N PRO A 490 7.23 -12.17 -29.79
CA PRO A 490 8.41 -11.99 -30.61
C PRO A 490 8.37 -10.66 -31.37
N VAL A 491 9.53 -9.98 -31.47
CA VAL A 491 9.63 -8.71 -32.20
C VAL A 491 9.89 -9.00 -33.68
N GLU A 492 8.82 -8.97 -34.47
CA GLU A 492 8.86 -9.14 -35.93
C GLU A 492 8.87 -7.79 -36.65
N LEU A 493 9.90 -6.98 -36.38
CA LEU A 493 10.13 -5.70 -37.07
C LEU A 493 11.37 -5.80 -37.99
N ASP A 494 11.30 -5.15 -39.14
CA ASP A 494 12.49 -4.87 -39.96
C ASP A 494 13.39 -3.84 -39.27
N ASP A 495 14.63 -3.70 -39.75
CA ASP A 495 15.64 -2.88 -39.09
C ASP A 495 15.29 -1.37 -39.05
N ASP A 496 14.50 -0.87 -40.01
CA ASP A 496 14.10 0.54 -40.04
C ASP A 496 13.01 0.86 -39.02
N ALA A 497 11.97 0.02 -38.99
CA ALA A 497 10.89 0.10 -38.02
C ALA A 497 11.41 -0.19 -36.59
N LEU A 498 12.28 -1.19 -36.45
CA LEU A 498 12.90 -1.57 -35.18
C LEU A 498 13.72 -0.43 -34.59
N ALA A 499 14.57 0.21 -35.40
CA ALA A 499 15.36 1.35 -34.95
C ALA A 499 14.47 2.54 -34.56
N THR A 500 13.44 2.83 -35.36
CA THR A 500 12.51 3.94 -35.08
C THR A 500 11.77 3.74 -33.76
N GLU A 501 11.18 2.56 -33.53
CA GLU A 501 10.44 2.27 -32.31
C GLU A 501 11.36 2.18 -31.08
N ALA A 502 12.57 1.63 -31.22
CA ALA A 502 13.56 1.61 -30.15
C ALA A 502 14.00 3.03 -29.75
N LEU A 503 14.24 3.92 -30.73
CA LEU A 503 14.61 5.31 -30.48
C LEU A 503 13.48 6.09 -29.79
N LYS A 504 12.22 5.87 -30.18
CA LYS A 504 11.06 6.45 -29.50
C LYS A 504 10.97 5.98 -28.04
N ALA A 505 11.11 4.68 -27.81
CA ALA A 505 11.05 4.09 -26.48
C ALA A 505 12.19 4.56 -25.56
N LEU A 506 13.37 4.81 -26.13
CA LEU A 506 14.54 5.35 -25.42
C LEU A 506 14.49 6.86 -25.23
N GLY A 507 13.57 7.59 -25.87
CA GLY A 507 13.52 9.04 -25.77
C GLY A 507 14.59 9.78 -26.55
N ALA A 508 15.04 9.22 -27.67
CA ALA A 508 15.91 9.93 -28.58
C ALA A 508 15.14 11.09 -29.25
N GLN A 509 15.87 12.03 -29.86
CA GLN A 509 15.27 13.18 -30.55
C GLN A 509 14.67 12.77 -31.90
N VAL A 510 13.61 11.96 -31.87
CA VAL A 510 12.82 11.48 -33.01
C VAL A 510 11.34 11.72 -32.74
N ASP A 511 10.54 11.86 -33.79
CA ASP A 511 9.12 12.13 -33.65
C ASP A 511 8.39 11.01 -32.89
N GLY A 512 7.56 11.40 -31.92
CA GLY A 512 6.80 10.46 -31.08
C GLY A 512 7.62 9.77 -29.99
N ALA A 513 8.86 10.21 -29.74
CA ALA A 513 9.66 9.72 -28.64
C ALA A 513 9.11 10.13 -27.27
N THR A 514 9.43 9.33 -26.25
CA THR A 514 9.02 9.60 -24.88
C THR A 514 10.14 10.29 -24.11
N ASP A 515 9.84 11.20 -23.18
CA ASP A 515 10.91 11.92 -22.47
C ASP A 515 11.56 11.11 -21.32
N ARG A 516 11.19 9.83 -21.17
CA ARG A 516 11.47 9.01 -19.97
C ARG A 516 12.96 8.85 -19.66
N CYS A 517 13.81 8.74 -20.67
CA CYS A 517 15.27 8.64 -20.48
C CYS A 517 15.97 9.97 -20.72
N SER A 518 15.46 10.81 -21.63
CA SER A 518 16.09 12.08 -22.03
C SER A 518 16.08 13.14 -20.93
N GLU A 519 15.16 13.03 -19.97
CA GLU A 519 15.16 13.87 -18.76
C GLU A 519 16.37 13.61 -17.85
N CYS A 520 16.93 12.40 -17.84
CA CYS A 520 18.08 12.03 -16.99
C CYS A 520 19.38 11.77 -17.76
N HIS A 521 19.29 11.44 -19.05
CA HIS A 521 20.41 10.97 -19.86
C HIS A 521 20.45 11.68 -21.21
N ALA A 522 21.66 11.92 -21.73
CA ALA A 522 21.83 12.30 -23.12
C ALA A 522 21.56 11.09 -24.03
N VAL A 523 20.37 11.02 -24.63
CA VAL A 523 19.97 9.95 -25.57
C VAL A 523 20.46 10.24 -26.98
N GLY A 524 21.78 10.43 -27.10
CA GLY A 524 22.48 10.60 -28.38
C GLY A 524 23.17 9.32 -28.83
N ARG A 525 23.73 9.32 -30.05
CA ARG A 525 24.42 8.16 -30.62
C ARG A 525 25.50 7.57 -29.70
N ALA A 526 26.32 8.42 -29.08
CA ALA A 526 27.36 7.99 -28.14
C ALA A 526 26.77 7.33 -26.89
N GLY A 527 25.69 7.89 -26.33
CA GLY A 527 25.00 7.35 -25.17
C GLY A 527 24.39 5.97 -25.46
N ILE A 528 23.69 5.83 -26.59
CA ILE A 528 23.07 4.56 -27.01
C ILE A 528 24.14 3.48 -27.25
N ARG A 529 25.25 3.82 -27.93
CA ARG A 529 26.38 2.89 -28.12
C ARG A 529 27.00 2.45 -26.80
N ASN A 530 27.16 3.37 -25.86
CA ASN A 530 27.67 3.04 -24.53
C ASN A 530 26.73 2.06 -23.79
N TRP A 531 25.41 2.29 -23.83
CA TRP A 531 24.44 1.35 -23.26
C TRP A 531 24.45 -0.02 -23.94
N HIS A 532 24.64 -0.05 -25.26
CA HIS A 532 24.78 -1.30 -26.01
C HIS A 532 26.01 -2.08 -25.57
N GLU A 533 27.17 -1.43 -25.42
CA GLU A 533 28.39 -2.10 -24.93
C GLU A 533 28.24 -2.58 -23.48
N LEU A 534 27.64 -1.79 -22.59
CA LEU A 534 27.31 -2.25 -21.23
C LEU A 534 26.38 -3.46 -21.23
N THR A 535 25.42 -3.51 -22.14
CA THR A 535 24.50 -4.65 -22.27
C THR A 535 25.20 -5.89 -22.80
N LYS A 536 26.12 -5.75 -23.77
CA LYS A 536 26.96 -6.84 -24.25
C LYS A 536 27.85 -7.38 -23.12
N LEU A 537 28.46 -6.50 -22.34
CA LEU A 537 29.27 -6.88 -21.18
C LEU A 537 28.44 -7.61 -20.13
N ALA A 538 27.23 -7.12 -19.81
CA ALA A 538 26.31 -7.79 -18.91
C ALA A 538 25.95 -9.20 -19.40
N ASN A 539 25.62 -9.34 -20.69
CA ASN A 539 25.29 -10.64 -21.28
C ASN A 539 26.48 -11.62 -21.26
N ALA A 540 27.68 -11.13 -21.56
CA ALA A 540 28.89 -11.95 -21.57
C ALA A 540 29.42 -12.30 -20.17
N SER A 541 29.01 -11.57 -19.13
CA SER A 541 29.51 -11.77 -17.76
C SER A 541 28.46 -12.38 -16.83
N CYS A 542 27.31 -11.73 -16.68
CA CYS A 542 26.29 -12.07 -15.68
C CYS A 542 25.06 -12.80 -16.24
N PHE A 543 24.87 -12.87 -17.56
CA PHE A 543 23.74 -13.59 -18.17
C PHE A 543 24.16 -14.70 -19.14
N LYS A 544 25.34 -15.30 -18.93
CA LYS A 544 25.79 -16.43 -19.76
C LYS A 544 24.86 -17.65 -19.62
N ASP A 545 24.75 -18.43 -20.69
CA ASP A 545 23.85 -19.59 -20.75
C ASP A 545 24.26 -20.71 -19.79
N ASP A 546 25.54 -20.83 -19.46
CA ASP A 546 26.12 -21.85 -18.57
C ASP A 546 25.94 -21.55 -17.07
N MET A 547 25.44 -20.37 -16.71
CA MET A 547 25.23 -19.95 -15.32
C MET A 547 23.86 -20.36 -14.79
N THR A 548 23.81 -20.80 -13.53
CA THR A 548 22.54 -20.97 -12.80
C THR A 548 21.87 -19.63 -12.54
N ALA A 549 20.56 -19.64 -12.27
CA ALA A 549 19.82 -18.41 -11.97
C ALA A 549 20.41 -17.67 -10.75
N LEU A 550 20.79 -18.40 -9.69
CA LEU A 550 21.44 -17.81 -8.51
C LEU A 550 22.79 -17.16 -8.86
N GLN A 551 23.63 -17.83 -9.66
CA GLN A 551 24.90 -17.26 -10.10
C GLN A 551 24.72 -15.97 -10.91
N LYS A 552 23.67 -15.90 -11.74
CA LYS A 552 23.33 -14.69 -12.50
C LYS A 552 22.93 -13.56 -11.56
N VAL A 553 22.06 -13.83 -10.57
CA VAL A 553 21.66 -12.85 -9.54
C VAL A 553 22.86 -12.36 -8.74
N ASP A 554 23.73 -13.27 -8.28
CA ASP A 554 24.89 -12.92 -7.49
C ASP A 554 25.92 -12.12 -8.31
N CYS A 555 26.10 -12.45 -9.60
CA CYS A 555 26.96 -11.66 -10.49
C CYS A 555 26.55 -10.18 -10.58
N LEU A 556 25.23 -9.89 -10.54
CA LEU A 556 24.70 -8.52 -10.57
C LEU A 556 25.00 -7.71 -9.30
N ARG A 557 25.47 -8.36 -8.24
CA ARG A 557 25.90 -7.69 -7.00
C ARG A 557 27.28 -7.09 -7.14
N SER A 558 27.61 -6.10 -6.32
CA SER A 558 28.95 -5.49 -6.26
C SER A 558 30.01 -6.53 -5.94
N ASP A 559 29.71 -7.44 -4.99
CA ASP A 559 30.52 -8.61 -4.65
C ASP A 559 29.69 -9.89 -4.85
N PRO A 560 29.96 -10.66 -5.93
CA PRO A 560 29.22 -11.89 -6.22
C PRO A 560 29.34 -12.99 -5.17
N ASN A 561 30.31 -12.92 -4.26
CA ASN A 561 30.47 -13.92 -3.19
C ASN A 561 29.74 -13.52 -1.90
N ASN A 562 29.14 -12.33 -1.87
CA ASN A 562 28.45 -11.80 -0.71
C ASN A 562 26.97 -11.52 -1.06
N PRO A 563 26.03 -12.37 -0.61
CA PRO A 563 24.60 -12.22 -0.87
C PRO A 563 24.00 -10.97 -0.20
N MET A 564 24.71 -10.34 0.73
CA MET A 564 24.31 -9.09 1.36
C MET A 564 24.84 -7.85 0.64
N SER A 565 25.71 -8.02 -0.36
CA SER A 565 26.22 -6.90 -1.14
C SER A 565 25.16 -6.34 -2.09
N HIS A 566 25.25 -5.04 -2.37
CA HIS A 566 24.24 -4.31 -3.13
C HIS A 566 24.33 -4.63 -4.63
N PHE A 567 23.23 -4.45 -5.35
CA PHE A 567 23.20 -4.62 -6.81
C PHE A 567 23.77 -3.39 -7.55
N GLU A 568 24.45 -3.62 -8.68
CA GLU A 568 25.07 -2.58 -9.50
C GLU A 568 24.41 -2.47 -10.88
N ALA A 569 23.90 -1.28 -11.22
CA ALA A 569 23.22 -1.07 -12.50
C ALA A 569 24.14 -1.27 -13.72
N LEU A 570 25.43 -0.95 -13.58
CA LEU A 570 26.42 -1.15 -14.64
C LEU A 570 26.59 -2.63 -15.04
N LYS A 571 26.38 -3.56 -14.11
CA LYS A 571 26.44 -5.00 -14.38
C LYS A 571 25.18 -5.54 -15.08
N ALA A 572 24.10 -4.76 -15.10
CA ALA A 572 22.86 -5.10 -15.79
C ALA A 572 22.79 -4.50 -17.21
N GLY A 573 23.50 -3.41 -17.50
CA GLY A 573 23.38 -2.72 -18.79
C GLY A 573 21.92 -2.28 -19.05
N MET A 574 21.39 -2.50 -20.27
CA MET A 574 20.00 -2.17 -20.60
C MET A 574 18.99 -3.01 -19.82
N TRP A 575 19.36 -4.17 -19.25
CA TRP A 575 18.46 -4.92 -18.37
C TRP A 575 18.04 -4.15 -17.12
N ALA A 576 18.76 -3.08 -16.75
CA ALA A 576 18.33 -2.14 -15.72
C ALA A 576 17.01 -1.44 -16.08
N ALA A 577 16.78 -1.12 -17.35
CA ALA A 577 15.53 -0.53 -17.84
C ALA A 577 14.35 -1.52 -17.87
N GLY A 578 14.65 -2.82 -17.81
CA GLY A 578 13.69 -3.91 -17.69
C GLY A 578 13.69 -4.58 -16.31
N ALA A 579 14.22 -3.93 -15.27
CA ALA A 579 14.38 -4.55 -13.96
C ALA A 579 13.04 -4.96 -13.33
N ASN A 580 11.95 -4.28 -13.67
CA ASN A 580 10.59 -4.56 -13.21
C ASN A 580 9.84 -5.58 -14.09
N LEU A 581 10.46 -6.06 -15.17
CA LEU A 581 9.82 -6.86 -16.21
C LEU A 581 9.99 -8.37 -16.01
N TYR A 582 9.27 -9.15 -16.83
CA TYR A 582 9.12 -10.60 -16.70
C TYR A 582 10.44 -11.34 -16.56
N GLN A 583 11.41 -11.02 -17.42
CA GLN A 583 12.66 -11.76 -17.53
C GLN A 583 13.47 -11.68 -16.24
N MET A 584 13.56 -10.49 -15.64
CA MET A 584 14.26 -10.28 -14.38
C MET A 584 13.48 -10.91 -13.22
N ARG A 585 12.16 -10.76 -13.18
CA ARG A 585 11.35 -11.44 -12.15
C ARG A 585 11.56 -12.95 -12.18
N LYS A 586 11.42 -13.56 -13.36
CA LYS A 586 11.60 -15.00 -13.56
C LYS A 586 13.00 -15.45 -13.14
N LEU A 587 14.02 -14.67 -13.46
CA LEU A 587 15.38 -14.95 -13.01
C LEU A 587 15.48 -15.07 -11.49
N PHE A 588 14.87 -14.17 -10.73
CA PHE A 588 14.88 -14.23 -9.28
C PHE A 588 14.02 -15.38 -8.73
N GLN A 589 12.88 -15.67 -9.36
CA GLN A 589 12.07 -16.86 -9.02
C GLN A 589 12.86 -18.16 -9.19
N ASP A 590 13.57 -18.29 -10.31
CA ASP A 590 14.40 -19.46 -10.62
C ASP A 590 15.67 -19.50 -9.74
N ALA A 591 16.15 -18.35 -9.24
CA ALA A 591 17.31 -18.26 -8.33
C ALA A 591 16.98 -18.64 -6.88
N PHE A 592 15.72 -18.46 -6.46
CA PHE A 592 15.25 -18.76 -5.10
C PHE A 592 13.96 -19.60 -5.15
N PRO A 593 14.01 -20.82 -5.71
CA PRO A 593 12.82 -21.65 -5.88
C PRO A 593 12.26 -22.08 -4.52
N VAL A 594 10.93 -21.99 -4.35
CA VAL A 594 10.21 -22.36 -3.11
C VAL A 594 10.40 -23.84 -2.75
N SER A 595 10.73 -24.68 -3.73
CA SER A 595 11.00 -26.12 -3.52
C SER A 595 12.33 -26.41 -2.80
N GLU A 596 13.21 -25.43 -2.64
CA GLU A 596 14.49 -25.60 -1.96
C GLU A 596 14.41 -25.14 -0.49
N GLY A 597 14.91 -25.98 0.42
CA GLY A 597 14.79 -25.79 1.87
C GLY A 597 15.38 -24.45 2.34
N GLY A 598 14.51 -23.57 2.84
CA GLY A 598 14.86 -22.22 3.33
C GLY A 598 14.28 -21.08 2.49
N ASN A 599 13.81 -21.36 1.26
CA ASN A 599 13.13 -20.39 0.42
C ASN A 599 11.62 -20.42 0.63
N SER A 600 10.99 -19.26 0.67
CA SER A 600 9.53 -19.10 0.59
C SER A 600 9.19 -18.25 -0.65
N GLU A 601 7.91 -18.15 -0.98
CA GLU A 601 7.42 -17.24 -2.03
C GLU A 601 7.91 -15.79 -1.81
N LEU A 602 8.22 -15.43 -0.56
CA LEU A 602 8.67 -14.08 -0.19
C LEU A 602 10.19 -13.91 -0.31
N THR A 603 10.97 -15.00 -0.34
CA THR A 603 12.44 -14.92 -0.48
C THR A 603 12.83 -14.30 -1.80
N TRP A 604 12.33 -14.83 -2.93
CA TRP A 604 12.67 -14.31 -4.25
C TRP A 604 12.15 -12.87 -4.44
N GLN A 605 10.97 -12.57 -3.89
CA GLN A 605 10.34 -11.24 -3.99
C GLN A 605 11.18 -10.17 -3.30
N ARG A 606 11.73 -10.47 -2.12
CA ARG A 606 12.61 -9.56 -1.38
C ARG A 606 13.90 -9.28 -2.14
N GLU A 607 14.56 -10.30 -2.66
CA GLU A 607 15.79 -10.12 -3.43
C GLU A 607 15.53 -9.38 -4.75
N PHE A 608 14.42 -9.70 -5.42
CA PHE A 608 13.99 -9.00 -6.62
C PHE A 608 13.68 -7.53 -6.35
N ALA A 609 13.06 -7.22 -5.21
CA ALA A 609 12.79 -5.85 -4.80
C ALA A 609 14.07 -5.07 -4.51
N ARG A 610 15.01 -5.64 -3.76
CA ARG A 610 16.34 -5.04 -3.52
C ARG A 610 17.04 -4.70 -4.84
N PHE A 611 16.99 -5.62 -5.79
CA PHE A 611 17.50 -5.40 -7.14
C PHE A 611 16.76 -4.26 -7.85
N LYS A 612 15.43 -4.31 -7.94
CA LYS A 612 14.61 -3.30 -8.63
C LYS A 612 14.82 -1.91 -8.04
N THR A 613 14.80 -1.76 -6.72
CA THR A 613 15.00 -0.47 -6.04
C THR A 613 16.38 0.11 -6.36
N ARG A 614 17.43 -0.73 -6.38
CA ARG A 614 18.79 -0.25 -6.62
C ARG A 614 19.13 -0.06 -8.08
N VAL A 615 18.78 -1.01 -8.93
CA VAL A 615 19.17 -1.08 -10.35
C VAL A 615 18.12 -0.53 -11.30
N GLY A 616 16.83 -0.63 -10.96
CA GLY A 616 15.73 -0.28 -11.86
C GLY A 616 15.81 1.13 -12.40
N MET A 617 15.58 1.25 -13.71
CA MET A 617 15.58 2.46 -14.49
C MET A 617 14.32 2.53 -15.36
N PRO A 618 13.82 3.73 -15.72
CA PRO A 618 14.28 5.04 -15.25
C PRO A 618 14.00 5.25 -13.75
N LYS A 619 14.82 6.08 -13.07
CA LYS A 619 14.63 6.40 -11.64
C LYS A 619 13.52 7.41 -11.43
N GLY A 620 12.98 7.48 -10.21
CA GLY A 620 11.95 8.47 -9.88
C GLY A 620 10.66 8.28 -10.67
N ASN A 621 10.02 9.39 -11.04
CA ASN A 621 8.63 9.42 -11.50
C ASN A 621 8.51 9.32 -13.02
N HIS A 622 9.45 8.67 -13.69
CA HIS A 622 9.40 8.49 -15.15
C HIS A 622 8.65 7.20 -15.50
N PRO A 623 7.91 7.15 -16.62
CA PRO A 623 7.22 5.94 -17.04
C PRO A 623 8.22 4.80 -17.22
N GLN A 624 7.95 3.65 -16.61
CA GLN A 624 8.74 2.45 -16.84
C GLN A 624 8.47 1.92 -18.26
N MET A 625 9.43 1.19 -18.84
CA MET A 625 9.19 0.51 -20.11
C MET A 625 8.11 -0.56 -19.95
N SER A 626 7.22 -0.64 -20.94
CA SER A 626 6.38 -1.83 -21.14
C SER A 626 7.23 -3.02 -21.58
N GLN A 627 6.69 -4.23 -21.42
CA GLN A 627 7.37 -5.45 -21.87
C GLN A 627 7.69 -5.42 -23.37
N ARG A 628 6.78 -4.87 -24.20
CA ARG A 628 6.95 -4.76 -25.65
C ARG A 628 8.04 -3.76 -26.03
N GLU A 629 8.02 -2.56 -25.45
CA GLU A 629 9.06 -1.55 -25.68
C GLU A 629 10.45 -2.08 -25.29
N PHE A 630 10.54 -2.75 -24.15
CA PHE A 630 11.79 -3.36 -23.71
C PHE A 630 12.27 -4.45 -24.66
N ASN A 631 11.38 -5.34 -25.11
CA ASN A 631 11.73 -6.37 -26.09
C ASN A 631 12.22 -5.77 -27.41
N ILE A 632 11.59 -4.69 -27.89
CA ILE A 632 12.02 -3.94 -29.09
C ILE A 632 13.45 -3.42 -28.92
N VAL A 633 13.75 -2.76 -27.80
CA VAL A 633 15.09 -2.21 -27.55
C VAL A 633 16.14 -3.31 -27.43
N ILE A 634 15.85 -4.39 -26.68
CA ILE A 634 16.79 -5.50 -26.53
C ILE A 634 17.02 -6.23 -27.87
N GLU A 635 15.99 -6.39 -28.70
CA GLU A 635 16.13 -6.97 -30.04
C GLU A 635 17.00 -6.08 -30.94
N TRP A 636 16.78 -4.76 -30.91
CA TRP A 636 17.61 -3.81 -31.65
C TRP A 636 19.08 -3.84 -31.20
N PHE A 637 19.32 -3.98 -29.90
CA PHE A 637 20.65 -4.14 -29.33
C PHE A 637 21.28 -5.46 -29.78
N LYS A 638 20.53 -6.57 -29.76
CA LYS A 638 21.02 -7.88 -30.24
C LYS A 638 21.44 -7.84 -31.72
N ARG A 639 20.75 -7.06 -32.55
CA ARG A 639 21.10 -6.87 -33.98
C ARG A 639 22.25 -5.87 -34.22
N GLY A 640 22.81 -5.28 -33.18
CA GLY A 640 23.95 -4.38 -33.30
C GLY A 640 23.60 -2.95 -33.69
N LEU A 641 22.43 -2.45 -33.27
CA LEU A 641 21.96 -1.07 -33.50
C LEU A 641 21.86 -0.67 -34.99
N PRO A 642 21.24 -1.50 -35.86
CA PRO A 642 21.07 -1.13 -37.26
C PRO A 642 20.33 0.21 -37.39
N LYS A 643 20.68 0.99 -38.41
CA LYS A 643 20.05 2.29 -38.75
C LYS A 643 20.22 3.42 -37.70
N LEU A 644 20.99 3.24 -36.62
CA LEU A 644 21.22 4.28 -35.60
C LEU A 644 21.74 5.60 -36.21
N ASP A 645 22.78 5.55 -37.03
CA ASP A 645 23.40 6.75 -37.62
C ASP A 645 22.50 7.47 -38.62
N GLU A 646 21.65 6.71 -39.32
CA GLU A 646 20.70 7.24 -40.31
C GLU A 646 19.54 7.96 -39.61
N LYS A 647 19.05 7.41 -38.50
CA LYS A 647 17.90 7.94 -37.75
C LYS A 647 18.27 9.05 -36.76
N LEU A 648 19.53 9.12 -36.33
CA LEU A 648 20.08 10.19 -35.51
C LEU A 648 21.28 10.85 -36.24
N PRO A 649 21.05 11.57 -37.34
CA PRO A 649 22.13 12.19 -38.08
C PRO A 649 22.87 13.20 -37.19
N GLU A 650 24.20 13.22 -37.29
CA GLU A 650 24.97 14.31 -36.69
C GLU A 650 24.59 15.60 -37.41
N PRO A 651 24.29 16.70 -36.69
CA PRO A 651 24.09 17.98 -37.35
C PRO A 651 25.36 18.27 -38.17
N PRO A 652 25.22 18.69 -39.44
CA PRO A 652 26.38 18.97 -40.26
C PRO A 652 27.25 20.00 -39.54
N PRO A 653 28.59 19.89 -39.64
CA PRO A 653 29.46 20.95 -39.14
C PRO A 653 28.97 22.27 -39.73
N PRO A 654 28.87 23.35 -38.93
CA PRO A 654 28.40 24.63 -39.43
C PRO A 654 29.18 24.99 -40.70
N SER A 655 28.46 25.21 -41.80
CA SER A 655 29.09 25.61 -43.06
C SER A 655 29.71 27.01 -42.96
N GLU A 656 29.30 27.78 -41.95
CA GLU A 656 29.82 29.08 -41.59
C GLU A 656 30.01 29.16 -40.07
N CYS A 657 31.16 29.67 -39.63
CA CYS A 657 31.39 30.02 -38.23
C CYS A 657 30.63 31.30 -37.90
N THR A 658 29.34 31.19 -37.60
CA THR A 658 28.57 32.28 -37.00
C THR A 658 28.56 32.12 -35.49
N ASP A 659 28.98 33.17 -34.78
CA ASP A 659 28.90 33.25 -33.31
C ASP A 659 27.43 33.20 -32.85
N ASN A 660 26.89 32.00 -32.65
CA ASN A 660 25.55 31.80 -32.12
C ASN A 660 25.58 31.72 -30.58
N ILE A 661 26.11 32.77 -29.97
CA ILE A 661 26.14 32.94 -28.52
C ILE A 661 24.82 33.47 -27.96
N GLY A 662 23.86 33.89 -28.80
CA GLY A 662 22.59 34.49 -28.37
C GLY A 662 21.77 33.59 -27.42
N PRO A 663 21.50 32.33 -27.76
CA PRO A 663 20.82 31.38 -26.87
C PRO A 663 21.62 31.09 -25.60
N LEU A 664 22.95 30.95 -25.71
CA LEU A 664 23.83 30.75 -24.56
C LEU A 664 23.86 31.96 -23.63
N ALA A 665 23.90 33.18 -24.18
CA ALA A 665 23.87 34.44 -23.45
C ALA A 665 22.52 34.62 -22.75
N SER A 666 21.41 34.27 -23.42
CA SER A 666 20.07 34.28 -22.84
C SER A 666 19.95 33.26 -21.70
N HIS A 667 20.50 32.05 -21.89
CA HIS A 667 20.57 31.03 -20.85
C HIS A 667 21.43 31.49 -19.66
N ILE A 668 22.62 32.07 -19.90
CA ILE A 668 23.49 32.63 -18.86
C ILE A 668 22.78 33.76 -18.10
N ALA A 669 22.05 34.64 -18.79
CA ALA A 669 21.29 35.71 -18.17
C ALA A 669 20.17 35.15 -17.28
N SER A 670 19.42 34.14 -17.75
CA SER A 670 18.43 33.43 -16.95
C SER A 670 19.07 32.78 -15.72
N MET A 671 20.20 32.11 -15.88
CA MET A 671 20.91 31.41 -14.80
C MET A 671 21.40 32.35 -13.69
N LYS A 672 21.55 33.66 -13.93
CA LYS A 672 21.85 34.64 -12.87
C LYS A 672 20.69 34.86 -11.90
N LEU A 673 19.46 34.63 -12.36
CA LEU A 673 18.23 34.83 -11.59
C LEU A 673 17.68 33.50 -11.06
N THR A 674 17.75 32.44 -11.86
CA THR A 674 17.10 31.15 -11.57
C THR A 674 18.08 29.99 -11.38
N GLY A 675 19.37 30.23 -11.60
CA GLY A 675 20.39 29.20 -11.47
C GLY A 675 20.73 28.86 -10.02
N TRP A 676 21.43 27.75 -9.83
CA TRP A 676 21.85 27.27 -8.50
C TRP A 676 22.61 28.32 -7.68
N GLY A 677 23.47 29.13 -8.31
CA GLY A 677 24.13 30.25 -7.62
C GLY A 677 23.17 31.32 -7.08
N ALA A 678 22.02 31.55 -7.72
CA ALA A 678 20.98 32.45 -7.20
C ALA A 678 20.19 31.78 -6.08
N VAL A 679 19.74 30.55 -6.31
CA VAL A 679 19.00 29.73 -5.32
C VAL A 679 19.79 29.57 -4.02
N ASN A 680 21.08 29.29 -4.10
CA ASN A 680 21.93 29.10 -2.93
C ASN A 680 22.14 30.39 -2.16
N ARG A 681 22.33 31.52 -2.86
CA ARG A 681 22.45 32.84 -2.24
C ARG A 681 21.18 33.22 -1.49
N ASP A 682 20.02 33.00 -2.08
CA ASP A 682 18.72 33.29 -1.43
C ASP A 682 18.48 32.39 -0.21
N ARG A 683 19.06 31.19 -0.20
CA ARG A 683 19.04 30.24 0.92
C ARG A 683 20.16 30.46 1.95
N GLY A 684 20.99 31.49 1.78
CA GLY A 684 22.15 31.73 2.65
C GLY A 684 23.22 30.64 2.62
N MET A 685 23.22 29.79 1.58
CA MET A 685 24.17 28.70 1.40
C MET A 685 25.41 29.23 0.69
N ASN A 686 26.55 29.15 1.37
CA ASN A 686 27.85 29.46 0.78
C ASN A 686 28.29 28.35 -0.17
N MET A 687 29.02 28.73 -1.22
CA MET A 687 29.63 27.75 -2.13
C MET A 687 30.58 26.82 -1.36
N PHE A 688 30.48 25.52 -1.63
CA PHE A 688 31.20 24.49 -0.88
C PHE A 688 32.72 24.65 -1.03
N GLY A 689 33.42 24.56 0.11
CA GLY A 689 34.88 24.70 0.18
C GLY A 689 35.41 26.13 0.14
N CYS A 690 34.61 27.11 -0.30
CA CYS A 690 35.11 28.47 -0.53
C CYS A 690 35.57 29.22 0.73
N GLY A 691 35.02 28.87 1.89
CA GLY A 691 35.20 29.68 3.10
C GLY A 691 34.71 31.10 2.84
N GLY A 692 35.60 32.09 2.96
CA GLY A 692 35.33 33.50 2.63
C GLY A 692 35.76 33.93 1.22
N ASN A 693 36.27 33.03 0.38
CA ASN A 693 36.72 33.38 -0.97
C ASN A 693 35.54 33.67 -1.90
N THR A 694 35.64 34.77 -2.63
CA THR A 694 34.65 35.19 -3.64
C THR A 694 34.96 34.68 -5.05
N ASP A 695 36.18 34.18 -5.28
CA ASP A 695 36.59 33.55 -6.54
C ASP A 695 36.30 32.03 -6.49
N PRO A 696 35.38 31.51 -7.34
CA PRO A 696 35.07 30.09 -7.42
C PRO A 696 36.28 29.19 -7.70
N LEU A 697 37.30 29.71 -8.39
CA LEU A 697 38.51 28.95 -8.74
C LEU A 697 39.34 28.60 -7.50
N LEU A 698 39.17 29.35 -6.41
CA LEU A 698 39.88 29.15 -5.16
C LEU A 698 39.15 28.23 -4.18
N CYS A 699 37.91 27.84 -4.48
CA CYS A 699 37.02 27.22 -3.51
C CYS A 699 37.44 25.85 -3.02
N LEU A 700 38.23 25.10 -3.77
CA LEU A 700 38.63 23.75 -3.35
C LEU A 700 40.10 23.69 -2.94
N THR A 701 40.77 24.84 -2.85
CA THR A 701 42.23 24.92 -2.67
C THR A 701 42.74 24.33 -1.37
N THR A 702 41.88 24.27 -0.35
CA THR A 702 42.15 23.65 0.96
C THR A 702 42.13 22.12 0.92
N PHE A 703 41.53 21.52 -0.11
CA PHE A 703 41.47 20.07 -0.28
C PHE A 703 42.71 19.52 -0.97
N THR A 704 43.06 18.27 -0.64
CA THR A 704 44.24 17.59 -1.15
C THR A 704 44.19 17.44 -2.66
N ARG A 705 45.19 18.00 -3.35
CA ARG A 705 45.38 17.83 -4.79
C ARG A 705 45.87 16.41 -5.09
N LYS A 706 45.26 15.78 -6.10
CA LYS A 706 45.53 14.40 -6.54
C LYS A 706 46.15 14.40 -7.92
N HIS A 707 47.43 14.71 -7.98
CA HIS A 707 48.20 14.79 -9.22
C HIS A 707 48.11 13.53 -10.08
N GLU A 708 47.99 12.37 -9.44
CA GLU A 708 47.84 11.06 -10.07
C GLU A 708 46.51 10.88 -10.83
N TRP A 709 45.51 11.76 -10.61
CA TRP A 709 44.22 11.73 -11.29
C TRP A 709 44.12 12.77 -12.42
N GLU A 710 45.02 13.75 -12.45
CA GLU A 710 44.96 14.92 -13.35
C GLU A 710 45.27 14.59 -14.82
N ASN A 711 45.82 13.40 -15.11
CA ASN A 711 46.30 13.02 -16.45
C ASN A 711 45.69 11.72 -17.02
N LYS A 712 44.58 11.22 -16.48
CA LYS A 712 44.00 9.93 -16.93
C LYS A 712 43.07 10.01 -18.15
N SER A 713 42.65 11.19 -18.59
CA SER A 713 41.64 11.36 -19.67
C SER A 713 42.19 11.91 -20.99
N GLY A 714 43.48 12.26 -21.10
CA GLY A 714 44.09 12.74 -22.34
C GLY A 714 43.63 14.13 -22.83
N GLU A 715 42.62 14.73 -22.20
CA GLU A 715 42.09 16.04 -22.58
C GLU A 715 41.94 16.93 -21.34
N VAL A 716 42.51 18.15 -21.46
CA VAL A 716 42.44 19.33 -20.57
C VAL A 716 43.34 19.35 -19.32
N ASN A 717 44.07 20.47 -19.15
CA ASN A 717 44.80 20.85 -17.91
C ASN A 717 43.80 21.05 -16.75
N ALA A 718 43.32 19.97 -16.15
CA ALA A 718 42.42 20.01 -14.99
C ALA A 718 43.21 19.84 -13.68
N THR A 719 42.84 20.61 -12.65
CA THR A 719 43.31 20.36 -11.27
C THR A 719 42.28 19.51 -10.55
N VAL A 720 42.69 18.34 -10.05
CA VAL A 720 41.81 17.39 -9.38
C VAL A 720 42.12 17.37 -7.90
N ARG A 721 41.08 17.49 -7.07
CA ARG A 721 41.21 17.50 -5.61
C ARG A 721 40.25 16.48 -5.00
N GLN A 722 40.73 15.73 -4.01
CA GLN A 722 39.91 14.80 -3.25
C GLN A 722 39.16 15.57 -2.18
N LEU A 723 37.84 15.71 -2.35
CA LEU A 723 36.97 16.38 -1.38
C LEU A 723 36.65 15.48 -0.20
N HIS A 724 36.42 14.20 -0.48
CA HIS A 724 36.08 13.19 0.50
C HIS A 724 36.43 11.80 -0.03
N GLU A 725 36.74 10.88 0.88
CA GLU A 725 36.87 9.45 0.57
C GLU A 725 35.76 8.71 1.28
N TYR A 726 34.88 8.07 0.51
CA TYR A 726 33.83 7.24 1.09
C TYR A 726 34.37 5.84 1.34
N GLY A 727 34.05 5.25 2.49
CA GLY A 727 34.32 3.84 2.80
C GLY A 727 33.45 2.85 2.00
N PHE A 728 32.71 3.31 0.99
CA PHE A 728 31.82 2.52 0.15
C PHE A 728 31.95 2.94 -1.32
N ARG A 729 31.55 2.06 -2.24
CA ARG A 729 31.46 2.35 -3.68
C ARG A 729 30.04 2.74 -4.06
N THR A 730 29.91 3.64 -5.03
CA THR A 730 28.63 4.05 -5.62
C THR A 730 28.64 3.79 -7.12
N SER A 731 27.54 3.26 -7.66
CA SER A 731 27.33 3.13 -9.11
C SER A 731 26.80 4.43 -9.75
N PHE A 732 26.51 5.44 -8.93
CA PHE A 732 26.07 6.76 -9.38
C PHE A 732 27.22 7.74 -9.24
N TRP A 733 27.53 8.44 -10.33
CA TRP A 733 28.39 9.61 -10.28
C TRP A 733 27.57 10.74 -9.68
N THR A 734 27.91 11.17 -8.47
CA THR A 734 27.41 12.45 -7.96
C THR A 734 28.26 13.53 -8.61
N ARG A 735 27.75 14.13 -9.69
CA ARG A 735 28.33 15.38 -10.18
C ARG A 735 27.79 16.46 -9.25
N SER A 736 28.69 17.07 -8.49
CA SER A 736 28.37 18.26 -7.71
C SER A 736 29.33 19.37 -8.12
N SER A 737 28.84 20.57 -8.31
CA SER A 737 29.67 21.77 -8.42
C SER A 737 29.74 22.52 -7.08
N ALA A 738 30.72 23.42 -6.92
CA ALA A 738 30.82 24.23 -5.71
C ALA A 738 29.59 25.13 -5.47
N ASP A 739 28.85 25.46 -6.53
CA ASP A 739 27.55 26.13 -6.47
C ASP A 739 26.35 25.16 -6.35
N GLY A 740 26.58 23.89 -5.98
CA GLY A 740 25.53 22.95 -5.55
C GLY A 740 24.76 22.23 -6.66
N ARG A 741 25.27 22.20 -7.90
CA ARG A 741 24.63 21.58 -9.08
C ARG A 741 24.99 20.12 -9.28
#